data_AF-A0A8X8YPI6-F1
#
_entry.id   AF-A0A8X8YPI6-F1
#
_cell.length_a   1.000
_cell.length_b   1.000
_cell.length_c   1.000
_cell.angle_alpha   90.00
_cell.angle_beta   90.00
_cell.angle_gamma   90.00
#
_symmetry.space_group_name_H-M   'P 1'
#
loop_
_entity.id
_entity.type
_entity.pdbx_description
1 polymer ?
#
loop_
_entity_poly.entity_id
_entity_poly.type
_entity_poly.pdbx_seq_one_letter_code
_entity_poly.pdbx_strand_id
1 'polypeptide(L)'
;MKKQKSIPEPTFSRFDLLSEEIVFTLVDFLENPVDRKSFSLVCRSFYDIESRHRKLLKPLRSELLSKVLLRYPHVSNLDLSLCPRVTDDTLDVVSSYCKETLRSINLSRSKFFGHVGLSNLVVSCGNLVEIDLSNATELKDLAAATIAEAKNLEKLWLVRCKSITDIGIGCIAVGCKKLKFLSLKWCLGVGDLGVGLIAVKCQDIRSLDLSFLPITNKCLSQVLELKCLEDLVLEGCFGIDDDSLAALNQGCKSLETLDMSSCQKVSHVGLSSLTTATASLRQLILSYGSRVDLALADSLQKLSMLQSIKLDGCKVTCSGLKAIGNWCVSLSEISLSKCLGVTDEGLSSLVTKHKDLRKLDITCCRKITSASVAHITNSCTSLVSLKMESCTLIPAEAFVLIGQRCQFLEELDVTDNEIDDEGLKSISTCSRLRSLKLGICLNISDEGLIHIGMSCSKLKEVDLYRSEGIGDSSISAIASGCRDLEMINIAYCKSITDRSLMSLSKCSKLNTLETRGCLLITPVGLEAIAMGCKQLSKLDIKKCLNIDDAGMISLARFSQNLKQINFSYTSVTDVGLVSLTSISCLQSMTVLHVRGLTPRGLVAALLACGGLTKVKLQTSFRTSLPELLVKHLEARGCTFLWRDKVFQVLPSPTTGSFAAKEEERNYSDFSFQSQTRNSNPSTMFTSNPMDSYRREQEQNLNTFLNKQAEFPTTQPLSKSEQHIFSQDFPIHGDQPSQQPAQLPFQQQPQYAREQTKSDDGYNWRKYGQKQVKGSENPRSYYKCTFSNCPTKKKVERNLEGHITEIVYKGSHNHPKPQSTRRSSSNALHNPAYTGMPGQPLVENDQVDPVTTPENSSTSFGEEEFEQGSSMHDDDNEPEAKRWKGENDSEGVSAAGSRTVREPRIVVQTTSDIDILDDGYRWRKYGQKVVKGNPNPRSYYKCTYNGCPVRKHVERASHDLRAVITTYEGKHNHDVPAARGSGSYNMTRPQAVSGNSSAPTAIRPAAMAGHTNGVLYPNPARLQASNNQTPYTLQMLHNNDNSYGFSGFGNSAGPYTNQMQQHTDNSMSIAKQEPKEDSFFDSFLS
;
A
#
# COMPACT_ATOMS: atom_id res chain seq x y z
N MET A 1 39.63 -22.67 -53.50
CA MET A 1 39.83 -22.63 -52.04
C MET A 1 40.08 -21.18 -51.61
N LYS A 2 39.35 -20.65 -50.62
CA LYS A 2 39.76 -19.50 -49.79
C LYS A 2 39.31 -19.82 -48.36
N LYS A 3 40.17 -19.61 -47.36
CA LYS A 3 39.87 -19.98 -45.97
C LYS A 3 38.77 -19.08 -45.41
N GLN A 4 37.66 -19.68 -44.98
CA GLN A 4 36.65 -19.02 -44.16
C GLN A 4 37.32 -18.70 -42.80
N LYS A 5 37.31 -17.43 -42.38
CA LYS A 5 37.76 -17.09 -41.02
C LYS A 5 36.73 -17.62 -40.04
N SER A 6 37.13 -18.52 -39.15
CA SER A 6 36.38 -18.81 -37.93
C SER A 6 36.27 -17.51 -37.13
N ILE A 7 35.05 -17.00 -36.97
CA ILE A 7 34.77 -15.94 -36.00
C ILE A 7 34.96 -16.59 -34.62
N PRO A 8 35.88 -16.10 -33.76
CA PRO A 8 35.98 -16.61 -32.39
C PRO A 8 34.66 -16.34 -31.67
N GLU A 9 34.19 -17.30 -30.85
CA GLU A 9 33.16 -16.97 -29.87
C GLU A 9 33.66 -15.80 -28.99
N PRO A 10 32.77 -14.87 -28.58
CA PRO A 10 33.18 -13.73 -27.79
C PRO A 10 33.68 -14.23 -26.42
N THR A 11 35.00 -14.24 -26.23
CA THR A 11 35.66 -14.63 -24.98
C THR A 11 35.20 -13.70 -23.86
N PHE A 12 34.19 -14.15 -23.13
CA PHE A 12 33.50 -13.39 -22.10
C PHE A 12 34.43 -13.21 -20.90
N SER A 13 34.74 -11.96 -20.55
CA SER A 13 35.70 -11.70 -19.48
C SER A 13 35.05 -11.87 -18.12
N ARG A 14 35.81 -12.37 -17.14
CA ARG A 14 35.36 -12.36 -15.74
C ARG A 14 35.16 -10.93 -15.21
N PHE A 15 35.81 -9.93 -15.82
CA PHE A 15 35.60 -8.52 -15.50
C PHE A 15 34.31 -7.94 -16.11
N ASP A 16 33.70 -8.58 -17.10
CA ASP A 16 32.40 -8.17 -17.65
C ASP A 16 31.22 -8.52 -16.69
N LEU A 17 31.48 -9.28 -15.62
CA LEU A 17 30.53 -9.62 -14.55
C LEU A 17 30.49 -8.62 -13.39
N LEU A 18 31.40 -7.64 -13.37
CA LEU A 18 31.47 -6.65 -12.30
C LEU A 18 30.32 -5.64 -12.41
N SER A 19 29.76 -5.22 -11.27
CA SER A 19 28.79 -4.14 -11.23
C SER A 19 29.42 -2.81 -11.61
N GLU A 20 28.59 -1.84 -12.01
CA GLU A 20 29.07 -0.51 -12.37
C GLU A 20 29.81 0.14 -11.20
N GLU A 21 29.31 -0.06 -9.98
CA GLU A 21 29.92 0.39 -8.73
C GLU A 21 31.33 -0.19 -8.52
N ILE A 22 31.55 -1.48 -8.81
CA ILE A 22 32.87 -2.11 -8.64
C ILE A 22 33.81 -1.70 -9.78
N VAL A 23 33.34 -1.68 -11.04
CA VAL A 23 34.16 -1.19 -12.16
C VAL A 23 34.61 0.24 -11.91
N PHE A 24 33.69 1.12 -11.50
CA PHE A 24 33.98 2.50 -11.12
C PHE A 24 35.01 2.58 -9.99
N THR A 25 34.83 1.80 -8.91
CA THR A 25 35.78 1.74 -7.78
C THR A 25 37.16 1.23 -8.23
N LEU A 26 37.24 0.31 -9.19
CA LEU A 26 38.51 -0.11 -9.78
C LEU A 26 39.13 1.01 -10.63
N VAL A 27 38.35 1.80 -11.38
CA VAL A 27 38.88 3.01 -12.05
C VAL A 27 39.43 4.01 -11.02
N ASP A 28 38.81 4.13 -9.84
CA ASP A 28 39.28 4.95 -8.73
C ASP A 28 40.68 4.55 -8.23
N PHE A 29 41.00 3.25 -8.17
CA PHE A 29 42.33 2.75 -7.80
C PHE A 29 43.34 2.67 -8.95
N LEU A 30 42.89 2.59 -10.21
CA LEU A 30 43.77 2.59 -11.39
C LEU A 30 44.26 4.02 -11.67
N GLU A 31 45.38 4.44 -11.08
CA GLU A 31 45.95 5.78 -11.28
C GLU A 31 46.71 5.90 -12.62
N ASN A 32 47.47 4.88 -13.00
CA ASN A 32 48.31 4.82 -14.19
C ASN A 32 47.50 4.69 -15.51
N PRO A 33 47.76 5.51 -16.55
CA PRO A 33 47.13 5.38 -17.86
C PRO A 33 47.33 4.02 -18.55
N VAL A 34 48.48 3.36 -18.34
CA VAL A 34 48.78 2.03 -18.91
C VAL A 34 47.88 0.96 -18.28
N ASP A 35 47.68 1.03 -16.97
CA ASP A 35 46.87 0.05 -16.24
C ASP A 35 45.38 0.25 -16.52
N ARG A 36 44.91 1.51 -16.66
CA ARG A 36 43.56 1.81 -17.19
C ARG A 36 43.35 1.24 -18.58
N LYS A 37 44.31 1.45 -19.51
CA LYS A 37 44.23 0.91 -20.88
C LYS A 37 44.27 -0.62 -20.91
N SER A 38 45.01 -1.24 -20.00
CA SER A 38 45.07 -2.69 -19.86
C SER A 38 43.76 -3.25 -19.31
N PHE A 39 43.18 -2.60 -18.30
CA PHE A 39 41.87 -2.97 -17.75
C PHE A 39 40.74 -2.78 -18.76
N SER A 40 40.74 -1.68 -19.52
CA SER A 40 39.73 -1.41 -20.55
C SER A 40 39.81 -2.38 -21.74
N LEU A 41 40.96 -3.01 -21.99
CA LEU A 41 41.09 -4.10 -22.97
C LEU A 41 40.48 -5.43 -22.48
N VAL A 42 40.25 -5.60 -21.17
CA VAL A 42 39.72 -6.84 -20.58
C VAL A 42 38.36 -6.67 -19.87
N CYS A 43 37.78 -5.47 -19.85
CA CYS A 43 36.49 -5.17 -19.24
C CYS A 43 35.71 -4.24 -20.20
N ARG A 44 34.65 -4.75 -20.84
CA ARG A 44 33.88 -3.99 -21.83
C ARG A 44 33.03 -2.90 -21.18
N SER A 45 32.42 -3.22 -20.04
CA SER A 45 31.61 -2.29 -19.25
C SER A 45 32.40 -1.05 -18.79
N PHE A 46 33.74 -1.13 -18.70
CA PHE A 46 34.58 0.04 -18.47
C PHE A 46 34.29 1.18 -19.46
N TYR A 47 34.19 0.91 -20.77
CA TYR A 47 33.95 1.96 -21.76
C TYR A 47 32.55 2.54 -21.64
N ASP A 48 31.53 1.71 -21.42
CA ASP A 48 30.14 2.16 -21.26
C ASP A 48 29.96 3.00 -19.99
N ILE A 49 30.75 2.75 -18.95
CA ILE A 49 30.79 3.51 -17.70
C ILE A 49 31.58 4.81 -17.92
N GLU A 50 32.84 4.72 -18.35
CA GLU A 50 33.72 5.87 -18.57
C GLU A 50 33.12 6.88 -19.56
N SER A 51 32.45 6.41 -20.62
CA SER A 51 31.72 7.27 -21.56
C SER A 51 30.53 8.01 -20.93
N ARG A 52 29.81 7.40 -19.97
CA ARG A 52 28.68 8.04 -19.27
C ARG A 52 29.17 9.06 -18.23
N HIS A 53 30.11 8.64 -17.38
CA HIS A 53 30.60 9.46 -16.25
C HIS A 53 31.43 10.69 -16.68
N ARG A 54 31.88 10.76 -17.93
CA ARG A 54 32.41 12.00 -18.56
C ARG A 54 31.45 13.20 -18.52
N LYS A 55 30.13 12.98 -18.47
CA LYS A 55 29.10 14.04 -18.46
C LYS A 55 28.09 13.91 -17.33
N LEU A 56 27.62 12.70 -17.05
CA LEU A 56 26.65 12.42 -15.98
C LEU A 56 27.30 11.55 -14.92
N LEU A 57 27.57 12.15 -13.75
CA LEU A 57 28.14 11.47 -12.61
C LEU A 57 27.05 11.18 -11.57
N LYS A 58 26.97 9.93 -11.09
CA LYS A 58 26.03 9.51 -10.03
C LYS A 58 26.75 8.79 -8.89
N PRO A 59 27.49 9.51 -8.02
CA PRO A 59 28.29 8.90 -6.96
C PRO A 59 27.42 8.36 -5.82
N LEU A 60 27.89 7.28 -5.17
CA LEU A 60 27.26 6.70 -3.97
C LEU A 60 27.86 7.23 -2.66
N ARG A 61 29.05 7.84 -2.71
CA ARG A 61 29.79 8.31 -1.54
C ARG A 61 30.33 9.71 -1.81
N SER A 62 29.89 10.70 -1.02
CA SER A 62 30.38 12.08 -1.08
C SER A 62 31.87 12.19 -0.74
N GLU A 63 32.40 11.26 0.06
CA GLU A 63 33.84 11.19 0.43
C GLU A 63 34.78 10.99 -0.77
N LEU A 64 34.32 10.37 -1.86
CA LEU A 64 35.12 10.13 -3.07
C LEU A 64 35.03 11.28 -4.09
N LEU A 65 34.11 12.22 -3.87
CA LEU A 65 33.69 13.19 -4.88
C LEU A 65 34.84 14.03 -5.44
N SER A 66 35.76 14.50 -4.59
CA SER A 66 36.94 15.28 -5.02
C SER A 66 37.84 14.51 -5.99
N LYS A 67 38.12 13.22 -5.73
CA LYS A 67 38.94 12.38 -6.62
C LYS A 67 38.25 12.14 -7.96
N VAL A 68 36.94 11.95 -7.92
CA VAL A 68 36.13 11.63 -9.08
C VAL A 68 35.94 12.85 -9.99
N LEU A 69 35.65 14.03 -9.42
CA LEU A 69 35.52 15.28 -10.18
C LEU A 69 36.86 15.71 -10.80
N LEU A 70 37.99 15.46 -10.12
CA LEU A 70 39.32 15.63 -10.70
C LEU A 70 39.57 14.72 -11.91
N ARG A 71 39.02 13.50 -11.94
CA ARG A 71 39.11 12.60 -13.12
C ARG A 71 38.17 13.02 -14.25
N TYR A 72 36.98 13.51 -13.92
CA TYR A 72 35.94 13.87 -14.89
C TYR A 72 35.67 15.39 -14.87
N PRO A 73 36.64 16.25 -15.29
CA PRO A 73 36.54 17.72 -15.20
C PRO A 73 35.54 18.34 -16.20
N HIS A 74 34.71 17.52 -16.85
CA HIS A 74 33.69 17.93 -17.82
C HIS A 74 32.28 17.44 -17.45
N VAL A 75 32.09 16.97 -16.20
CA VAL A 75 30.77 16.64 -15.66
C VAL A 75 29.85 17.85 -15.76
N SER A 76 28.71 17.67 -16.42
CA SER A 76 27.64 18.64 -16.56
C SER A 76 26.40 18.30 -15.75
N ASN A 77 26.23 17.02 -15.38
CA ASN A 77 25.08 16.52 -14.65
C ASN A 77 25.58 15.73 -13.43
N LEU A 78 25.29 16.21 -12.22
CA LEU A 78 25.74 15.61 -10.97
C LEU A 78 24.54 15.13 -10.13
N ASP A 79 24.34 13.82 -10.09
CA ASP A 79 23.22 13.21 -9.37
C ASP A 79 23.66 12.69 -8.00
N LEU A 80 23.49 13.53 -6.98
CA LEU A 80 23.77 13.19 -5.58
C LEU A 80 22.54 12.59 -4.87
N SER A 81 21.48 12.18 -5.57
CA SER A 81 20.30 11.52 -4.96
C SER A 81 20.64 10.19 -4.25
N LEU A 82 21.82 9.63 -4.52
CA LEU A 82 22.37 8.44 -3.86
C LEU A 82 23.51 8.73 -2.89
N CYS A 83 23.92 9.99 -2.70
CA CYS A 83 24.80 10.42 -1.62
C CYS A 83 23.91 10.90 -0.45
N PRO A 84 23.68 10.07 0.59
CA PRO A 84 22.66 10.38 1.59
C PRO A 84 23.09 11.50 2.56
N ARG A 85 24.39 11.84 2.60
CA ARG A 85 24.94 13.01 3.28
C ARG A 85 25.73 13.90 2.32
N VAL A 86 25.04 14.91 1.77
CA VAL A 86 25.65 16.08 1.13
C VAL A 86 25.56 17.24 2.11
N THR A 87 26.71 17.82 2.46
CA THR A 87 26.84 19.00 3.34
C THR A 87 27.23 20.25 2.56
N ASP A 88 27.26 21.41 3.22
CA ASP A 88 27.78 22.65 2.61
C ASP A 88 29.23 22.48 2.15
N ASP A 89 30.11 21.82 2.92
CA ASP A 89 31.48 21.47 2.47
C ASP A 89 31.48 20.59 1.20
N THR A 90 30.47 19.71 1.07
CA THR A 90 30.33 18.85 -0.11
C THR A 90 29.90 19.67 -1.33
N LEU A 91 29.04 20.68 -1.14
CA LEU A 91 28.67 21.62 -2.19
C LEU A 91 29.84 22.54 -2.55
N ASP A 92 30.67 22.95 -1.58
CA ASP A 92 31.88 23.76 -1.84
C ASP A 92 32.93 23.00 -2.68
N VAL A 93 33.09 21.69 -2.43
CA VAL A 93 33.88 20.80 -3.31
C VAL A 93 33.31 20.80 -4.74
N VAL A 94 31.99 20.60 -4.91
CA VAL A 94 31.36 20.63 -6.25
C VAL A 94 31.57 22.00 -6.92
N SER A 95 31.37 23.08 -6.17
CA SER A 95 31.57 24.47 -6.59
C SER A 95 33.00 24.71 -7.05
N SER A 96 33.98 24.12 -6.37
CA SER A 96 35.40 24.28 -6.67
C SER A 96 35.83 23.58 -7.96
N TYR A 97 35.32 22.37 -8.22
CA TYR A 97 35.72 21.56 -9.39
C TYR A 97 34.87 21.83 -10.66
N CYS A 98 33.58 22.14 -10.53
CA CYS A 98 32.63 22.09 -11.68
C CYS A 98 32.16 23.47 -12.20
N LYS A 99 32.87 24.55 -11.87
CA LYS A 99 32.49 25.97 -12.11
C LYS A 99 31.84 26.23 -13.46
N GLU A 100 32.56 25.97 -14.55
CA GLU A 100 32.08 26.28 -15.89
C GLU A 100 31.27 25.13 -16.53
N THR A 101 31.31 23.93 -15.96
CA THR A 101 30.78 22.72 -16.61
C THR A 101 29.42 22.30 -16.08
N LEU A 102 29.12 22.54 -14.79
CA LEU A 102 27.89 22.08 -14.16
C LEU A 102 26.66 22.79 -14.74
N ARG A 103 25.71 21.98 -15.19
CA ARG A 103 24.41 22.41 -15.75
C ARG A 103 23.22 21.84 -14.99
N SER A 104 23.39 20.70 -14.33
CA SER A 104 22.31 19.98 -13.66
C SER A 104 22.83 19.35 -12.37
N ILE A 105 22.12 19.54 -11.26
CA ILE A 105 22.45 18.90 -9.97
C ILE A 105 21.19 18.36 -9.29
N ASN A 106 21.27 17.13 -8.78
CA ASN A 106 20.20 16.50 -8.01
C ASN A 106 20.62 16.30 -6.55
N LEU A 107 19.89 16.95 -5.62
CA LEU A 107 20.08 16.87 -4.18
C LEU A 107 18.85 16.24 -3.47
N SER A 108 17.90 15.65 -4.23
CA SER A 108 16.53 15.25 -3.85
C SER A 108 16.34 14.29 -2.66
N ARG A 109 17.42 13.89 -2.00
CA ARG A 109 17.41 13.01 -0.83
C ARG A 109 18.38 13.41 0.28
N SER A 110 19.22 14.44 0.08
CA SER A 110 20.05 14.99 1.14
C SER A 110 19.32 16.13 1.87
N LYS A 111 19.74 16.40 3.11
CA LYS A 111 19.17 17.43 3.98
C LYS A 111 20.21 18.25 4.76
N PHE A 112 21.49 17.91 4.65
CA PHE A 112 22.54 18.42 5.53
C PHE A 112 23.30 19.63 4.95
N PHE A 113 22.72 20.28 3.94
CA PHE A 113 23.20 21.49 3.31
C PHE A 113 22.21 22.64 3.57
N GLY A 114 22.73 23.84 3.73
CA GLY A 114 21.98 25.06 3.98
C GLY A 114 22.01 26.04 2.81
N HIS A 115 21.71 27.30 3.11
CA HIS A 115 21.82 28.40 2.14
C HIS A 115 23.28 28.74 1.81
N VAL A 116 24.24 28.41 2.69
CA VAL A 116 25.66 28.74 2.49
C VAL A 116 26.26 27.90 1.36
N GLY A 117 26.13 26.58 1.42
CA GLY A 117 26.60 25.69 0.34
C GLY A 117 25.84 25.90 -0.98
N LEU A 118 24.54 26.23 -0.91
CA LEU A 118 23.77 26.63 -2.09
C LEU A 118 24.26 27.95 -2.71
N SER A 119 24.62 28.95 -1.90
CA SER A 119 25.19 30.21 -2.39
C SER A 119 26.53 29.98 -3.09
N ASN A 120 27.48 29.27 -2.45
CA ASN A 120 28.76 28.93 -3.07
C ASN A 120 28.58 28.20 -4.41
N LEU A 121 27.62 27.27 -4.48
CA LEU A 121 27.27 26.51 -5.68
C LEU A 121 26.68 27.39 -6.78
N VAL A 122 25.68 28.21 -6.47
CA VAL A 122 25.01 29.05 -7.47
C VAL A 122 25.92 30.16 -8.00
N VAL A 123 26.73 30.77 -7.13
CA VAL A 123 27.71 31.80 -7.51
C VAL A 123 28.86 31.22 -8.33
N SER A 124 29.36 30.02 -7.99
CA SER A 124 30.47 29.38 -8.70
C SER A 124 30.05 28.72 -10.02
N CYS A 125 28.86 28.12 -10.07
CA CYS A 125 28.36 27.33 -11.21
C CYS A 125 27.33 28.12 -12.03
N GLY A 126 27.72 29.27 -12.58
CA GLY A 126 26.85 30.16 -13.35
C GLY A 126 26.22 29.54 -14.63
N ASN A 127 26.65 28.35 -15.04
CA ASN A 127 26.05 27.57 -16.13
C ASN A 127 24.93 26.61 -15.69
N LEU A 128 24.51 26.63 -14.42
CA LEU A 128 23.37 25.85 -13.91
C LEU A 128 22.06 26.17 -14.64
N VAL A 129 21.39 25.11 -15.08
CA VAL A 129 20.12 25.07 -15.83
C VAL A 129 19.07 24.25 -15.07
N GLU A 130 19.47 23.25 -14.29
CA GLU A 130 18.57 22.35 -13.56
C GLU A 130 19.03 22.14 -12.10
N ILE A 131 18.12 22.27 -11.15
CA ILE A 131 18.38 21.95 -9.73
C ILE A 131 17.18 21.21 -9.14
N ASP A 132 17.38 20.02 -8.56
CA ASP A 132 16.36 19.29 -7.79
C ASP A 132 16.70 19.27 -6.30
N LEU A 133 15.90 19.96 -5.49
CA LEU A 133 16.01 20.07 -4.03
C LEU A 133 14.87 19.36 -3.31
N SER A 134 14.17 18.44 -3.98
CA SER A 134 13.04 17.73 -3.40
C SER A 134 13.39 17.10 -2.04
N ASN A 135 12.45 17.07 -1.10
CA ASN A 135 12.61 16.56 0.26
C ASN A 135 13.62 17.29 1.15
N ALA A 136 14.24 18.40 0.72
CA ALA A 136 15.07 19.27 1.55
C ALA A 136 14.19 20.09 2.52
N THR A 137 13.54 19.39 3.44
CA THR A 137 12.46 19.88 4.33
C THR A 137 12.87 21.01 5.28
N GLU A 138 14.16 21.28 5.40
CA GLU A 138 14.75 22.27 6.32
C GLU A 138 15.13 23.59 5.62
N LEU A 139 15.06 23.63 4.28
CA LEU A 139 15.27 24.86 3.51
C LEU A 139 14.15 25.87 3.74
N LYS A 140 14.54 27.13 3.85
CA LYS A 140 13.69 28.31 4.10
C LYS A 140 13.90 29.36 3.02
N ASP A 141 13.16 30.46 3.10
CA ASP A 141 13.19 31.55 2.12
C ASP A 141 14.59 32.13 1.84
N LEU A 142 15.52 32.10 2.81
CA LEU A 142 16.91 32.49 2.57
C LEU A 142 17.63 31.56 1.57
N ALA A 143 17.35 30.26 1.60
CA ALA A 143 17.87 29.33 0.59
C ALA A 143 17.21 29.58 -0.77
N ALA A 144 15.90 29.84 -0.79
CA ALA A 144 15.18 30.23 -2.01
C ALA A 144 15.76 31.53 -2.63
N ALA A 145 16.14 32.50 -1.80
CA ALA A 145 16.84 33.71 -2.23
C ALA A 145 18.21 33.39 -2.86
N THR A 146 19.03 32.52 -2.26
CA THR A 146 20.31 32.11 -2.88
C THR A 146 20.12 31.35 -4.20
N ILE A 147 19.03 30.59 -4.35
CA ILE A 147 18.69 29.91 -5.62
C ILE A 147 18.27 30.92 -6.70
N ALA A 148 17.65 32.05 -6.32
CA ALA A 148 17.26 33.11 -7.26
C ALA A 148 18.46 33.76 -7.99
N GLU A 149 19.69 33.61 -7.47
CA GLU A 149 20.90 34.07 -8.15
C GLU A 149 21.24 33.24 -9.40
N ALA A 150 20.65 32.04 -9.56
CA ALA A 150 20.81 31.15 -10.71
C ALA A 150 20.04 31.66 -11.94
N LYS A 151 20.51 32.77 -12.54
CA LYS A 151 19.89 33.48 -13.69
C LYS A 151 19.74 32.64 -14.97
N ASN A 152 20.35 31.46 -15.03
CA ASN A 152 20.26 30.50 -16.14
C ASN A 152 19.37 29.28 -15.85
N LEU A 153 18.75 29.21 -14.67
CA LEU A 153 17.90 28.10 -14.23
C LEU A 153 16.63 28.00 -15.10
N GLU A 154 16.46 26.85 -15.76
CA GLU A 154 15.28 26.51 -16.56
C GLU A 154 14.39 25.45 -15.87
N LYS A 155 14.93 24.64 -14.95
CA LYS A 155 14.15 23.62 -14.23
C LYS A 155 14.45 23.60 -12.74
N LEU A 156 13.40 23.64 -11.92
CA LEU A 156 13.51 23.58 -10.47
C LEU A 156 12.47 22.63 -9.87
N TRP A 157 12.92 21.73 -8.99
CA TRP A 157 12.05 20.88 -8.17
C TRP A 157 12.23 21.24 -6.69
N LEU A 158 11.14 21.65 -6.03
CA LEU A 158 11.08 21.95 -4.60
C LEU A 158 10.17 20.96 -3.85
N VAL A 159 9.86 19.80 -4.42
CA VAL A 159 8.82 18.88 -3.91
C VAL A 159 9.00 18.60 -2.41
N ARG A 160 7.98 18.93 -1.59
CA ARG A 160 7.99 18.82 -0.11
C ARG A 160 8.99 19.74 0.63
N CYS A 161 9.44 20.86 0.05
CA CYS A 161 10.17 21.92 0.76
C CYS A 161 9.22 22.76 1.64
N LYS A 162 8.68 22.13 2.69
CA LYS A 162 7.58 22.64 3.52
C LYS A 162 7.83 23.99 4.24
N SER A 163 9.09 24.43 4.36
CA SER A 163 9.46 25.66 5.06
C SER A 163 9.88 26.82 4.12
N ILE A 164 9.71 26.65 2.81
CA ILE A 164 9.72 27.75 1.84
C ILE A 164 8.29 28.34 1.76
N THR A 165 8.20 29.66 1.67
CA THR A 165 6.95 30.43 1.62
C THR A 165 6.84 31.24 0.33
N ASP A 166 5.72 31.97 0.18
CA ASP A 166 5.51 32.96 -0.89
C ASP A 166 6.67 33.97 -1.01
N ILE A 167 7.40 34.27 0.09
CA ILE A 167 8.56 35.17 0.07
C ILE A 167 9.70 34.54 -0.73
N GLY A 168 10.08 33.31 -0.41
CA GLY A 168 11.15 32.59 -1.12
C GLY A 168 10.81 32.30 -2.56
N ILE A 169 9.57 31.91 -2.85
CA ILE A 169 9.09 31.73 -4.23
C ILE A 169 9.07 33.06 -4.99
N GLY A 170 8.71 34.17 -4.33
CA GLY A 170 8.82 35.52 -4.89
C GLY A 170 10.25 35.92 -5.27
N CYS A 171 11.24 35.57 -4.45
CA CYS A 171 12.65 35.74 -4.80
C CYS A 171 13.02 34.94 -6.07
N ILE A 172 12.69 33.65 -6.10
CA ILE A 172 12.96 32.76 -7.25
C ILE A 172 12.30 33.32 -8.52
N ALA A 173 11.05 33.79 -8.44
CA ALA A 173 10.33 34.39 -9.56
C ALA A 173 11.06 35.62 -10.14
N VAL A 174 11.60 36.48 -9.29
CA VAL A 174 12.31 37.70 -9.72
C VAL A 174 13.69 37.39 -10.33
N GLY A 175 14.38 36.36 -9.82
CA GLY A 175 15.73 35.98 -10.28
C GLY A 175 15.76 35.01 -11.47
N CYS A 176 15.07 33.88 -11.35
CA CYS A 176 15.10 32.76 -12.30
C CYS A 176 14.05 32.90 -13.43
N LYS A 177 14.09 34.03 -14.15
CA LYS A 177 13.09 34.36 -15.18
C LYS A 177 13.03 33.38 -16.38
N LYS A 178 14.08 32.57 -16.58
CA LYS A 178 14.17 31.54 -17.63
C LYS A 178 13.53 30.20 -17.25
N LEU A 179 12.88 30.09 -16.08
CA LEU A 179 12.20 28.86 -15.66
C LEU A 179 11.18 28.41 -16.71
N LYS A 180 11.34 27.16 -17.15
CA LYS A 180 10.45 26.42 -18.06
C LYS A 180 9.71 25.30 -17.31
N PHE A 181 10.34 24.73 -16.29
CA PHE A 181 9.74 23.73 -15.40
C PHE A 181 9.84 24.18 -13.94
N LEU A 182 8.73 24.11 -13.20
CA LEU A 182 8.71 24.28 -11.76
C LEU A 182 7.74 23.30 -11.10
N SER A 183 8.22 22.53 -10.11
CA SER A 183 7.35 21.75 -9.22
C SER A 183 7.47 22.25 -7.78
N LEU A 184 6.33 22.72 -7.25
CA LEU A 184 6.11 23.18 -5.88
C LEU A 184 5.31 22.17 -5.05
N LYS A 185 5.10 20.95 -5.57
CA LYS A 185 4.26 19.90 -4.98
C LYS A 185 4.52 19.70 -3.48
N TRP A 186 3.47 19.87 -2.65
CA TRP A 186 3.53 19.84 -1.17
C TRP A 186 4.40 20.94 -0.49
N CYS A 187 4.66 22.09 -1.12
CA CYS A 187 5.27 23.26 -0.46
C CYS A 187 4.21 24.05 0.33
N LEU A 188 3.78 23.50 1.46
CA LEU A 188 2.62 23.97 2.24
C LEU A 188 2.67 25.44 2.74
N GLY A 189 3.81 26.13 2.63
CA GLY A 189 3.95 27.56 2.93
C GLY A 189 3.68 28.50 1.73
N VAL A 190 3.41 27.96 0.54
CA VAL A 190 3.22 28.73 -0.70
C VAL A 190 1.74 28.76 -1.08
N GLY A 191 1.18 29.96 -1.22
CA GLY A 191 -0.20 30.22 -1.61
C GLY A 191 -0.28 31.05 -2.91
N ASP A 192 -1.38 31.79 -3.05
CA ASP A 192 -1.66 32.54 -4.28
C ASP A 192 -0.60 33.59 -4.63
N LEU A 193 0.07 34.18 -3.64
CA LEU A 193 1.02 35.27 -3.85
C LEU A 193 2.31 34.78 -4.51
N GLY A 194 2.89 33.67 -4.04
CA GLY A 194 4.09 33.08 -4.63
C GLY A 194 3.82 32.54 -6.03
N VAL A 195 2.70 31.85 -6.23
CA VAL A 195 2.29 31.33 -7.54
C VAL A 195 1.98 32.47 -8.53
N GLY A 196 1.29 33.53 -8.09
CA GLY A 196 1.05 34.72 -8.91
C GLY A 196 2.33 35.46 -9.31
N LEU A 197 3.30 35.58 -8.39
CA LEU A 197 4.61 36.15 -8.71
C LEU A 197 5.38 35.31 -9.75
N ILE A 198 5.32 33.98 -9.65
CA ILE A 198 5.87 33.08 -10.67
C ILE A 198 5.21 33.32 -12.03
N ALA A 199 3.87 33.32 -12.09
CA ALA A 199 3.13 33.55 -13.34
C ALA A 199 3.44 34.91 -13.97
N VAL A 200 3.61 35.97 -13.16
CA VAL A 200 3.95 37.31 -13.65
C VAL A 200 5.39 37.42 -14.13
N LYS A 201 6.36 36.74 -13.51
CA LYS A 201 7.81 36.95 -13.79
C LYS A 201 8.47 35.88 -14.67
N CYS A 202 8.00 34.64 -14.65
CA CYS A 202 8.57 33.50 -15.37
C CYS A 202 7.72 33.16 -16.61
N GLN A 203 7.71 34.07 -17.59
CA GLN A 203 6.84 33.98 -18.78
C GLN A 203 7.16 32.80 -19.71
N ASP A 204 8.36 32.22 -19.60
CA ASP A 204 8.82 31.06 -20.37
C ASP A 204 8.36 29.70 -19.78
N ILE A 205 7.57 29.71 -18.69
CA ILE A 205 7.08 28.47 -18.05
C ILE A 205 6.24 27.65 -19.02
N ARG A 206 6.60 26.36 -19.09
CA ARG A 206 5.95 25.30 -19.87
C ARG A 206 5.27 24.27 -18.99
N SER A 207 5.85 23.93 -17.84
CA SER A 207 5.34 22.88 -16.98
C SER A 207 5.32 23.37 -15.53
N LEU A 208 4.14 23.43 -14.93
CA LEU A 208 3.91 23.97 -13.59
C LEU A 208 3.11 22.97 -12.74
N ASP A 209 3.75 22.45 -11.69
CA ASP A 209 3.15 21.52 -10.75
C ASP A 209 2.93 22.18 -9.38
N LEU A 210 1.66 22.46 -9.10
CA LEU A 210 1.16 23.13 -7.90
C LEU A 210 0.46 22.15 -6.94
N SER A 211 0.64 20.84 -7.11
CA SER A 211 -0.15 19.83 -6.40
C SER A 211 -0.07 19.97 -4.88
N PHE A 212 -1.22 19.86 -4.21
CA PHE A 212 -1.37 19.96 -2.76
C PHE A 212 -0.84 21.29 -2.16
N LEU A 213 -0.93 22.40 -2.89
CA LEU A 213 -0.73 23.74 -2.36
C LEU A 213 -2.04 24.35 -1.80
N PRO A 214 -1.96 25.20 -0.77
CA PRO A 214 -3.09 26.01 -0.26
C PRO A 214 -3.44 27.21 -1.16
N ILE A 215 -3.53 27.02 -2.47
CA ILE A 215 -3.94 28.04 -3.45
C ILE A 215 -5.47 28.12 -3.60
N THR A 216 -5.99 29.26 -4.05
CA THR A 216 -7.40 29.46 -4.40
C THR A 216 -7.57 29.97 -5.83
N ASN A 217 -8.79 30.37 -6.18
CA ASN A 217 -9.12 31.13 -7.39
C ASN A 217 -8.27 32.39 -7.70
N LYS A 218 -7.46 32.91 -6.76
CA LYS A 218 -6.78 34.21 -6.94
C LYS A 218 -5.56 34.16 -7.86
N CYS A 219 -4.80 33.07 -7.85
CA CYS A 219 -3.60 32.95 -8.70
C CYS A 219 -3.89 32.38 -10.10
N LEU A 220 -4.97 31.61 -10.27
CA LEU A 220 -5.21 30.87 -11.52
C LEU A 220 -5.42 31.75 -12.75
N SER A 221 -6.02 32.93 -12.61
CA SER A 221 -6.14 33.91 -13.70
C SER A 221 -4.78 34.28 -14.27
N GLN A 222 -3.81 34.59 -13.40
CA GLN A 222 -2.44 34.94 -13.79
C GLN A 222 -1.67 33.74 -14.35
N VAL A 223 -1.81 32.55 -13.73
CA VAL A 223 -1.20 31.31 -14.25
C VAL A 223 -1.70 31.01 -15.66
N LEU A 224 -2.98 31.25 -15.94
CA LEU A 224 -3.60 30.93 -17.21
C LEU A 224 -3.51 32.06 -18.26
N GLU A 225 -2.76 33.14 -17.96
CA GLU A 225 -2.24 34.10 -18.94
C GLU A 225 -0.86 33.68 -19.51
N LEU A 226 -0.21 32.65 -18.96
CA LEU A 226 1.12 32.19 -19.40
C LEU A 226 1.10 31.67 -20.85
N LYS A 227 1.85 32.33 -21.72
CA LYS A 227 1.82 32.08 -23.18
C LYS A 227 2.50 30.77 -23.59
N CYS A 228 3.36 30.22 -22.74
CA CYS A 228 4.14 29.02 -23.02
C CYS A 228 3.71 27.78 -22.23
N LEU A 229 2.68 27.87 -21.38
CA LEU A 229 2.26 26.79 -20.49
C LEU A 229 1.67 25.61 -21.27
N GLU A 230 2.38 24.48 -21.25
CA GLU A 230 2.09 23.22 -21.94
C GLU A 230 1.46 22.19 -20.96
N ASP A 231 1.96 22.09 -19.72
CA ASP A 231 1.42 21.24 -18.65
C ASP A 231 1.07 22.06 -17.39
N LEU A 232 -0.13 21.84 -16.83
CA LEU A 232 -0.53 22.37 -15.53
C LEU A 232 -1.10 21.25 -14.62
N VAL A 233 -0.50 21.09 -13.43
CA VAL A 233 -0.91 20.07 -12.45
C VAL A 233 -1.41 20.74 -11.16
N LEU A 234 -2.68 20.48 -10.83
CA LEU A 234 -3.43 21.07 -9.71
C LEU A 234 -3.96 19.98 -8.75
N GLU A 235 -3.35 18.78 -8.75
CA GLU A 235 -3.79 17.63 -7.94
C GLU A 235 -3.96 18.01 -6.46
N GLY A 236 -5.17 17.83 -5.93
CA GLY A 236 -5.47 18.06 -4.51
C GLY A 236 -5.51 19.53 -4.07
N CYS A 237 -5.60 20.49 -5.00
CA CYS A 237 -5.71 21.91 -4.67
C CYS A 237 -7.16 22.29 -4.27
N PHE A 238 -7.55 21.95 -3.04
CA PHE A 238 -8.94 22.07 -2.53
C PHE A 238 -9.51 23.50 -2.45
N GLY A 239 -8.71 24.54 -2.73
CA GLY A 239 -9.16 25.94 -2.84
C GLY A 239 -9.66 26.33 -4.25
N ILE A 240 -9.55 25.44 -5.25
CA ILE A 240 -9.98 25.65 -6.63
C ILE A 240 -11.44 25.23 -6.80
N ASP A 241 -12.24 26.05 -7.48
CA ASP A 241 -13.70 25.94 -7.67
C ASP A 241 -14.14 26.40 -9.07
N ASP A 242 -15.44 26.34 -9.38
CA ASP A 242 -15.97 26.74 -10.69
C ASP A 242 -15.72 28.22 -11.04
N ASP A 243 -15.85 29.13 -10.06
CA ASP A 243 -15.60 30.58 -10.25
C ASP A 243 -14.15 30.85 -10.68
N SER A 244 -13.20 30.05 -10.21
CA SER A 244 -11.79 30.13 -10.63
C SER A 244 -11.57 29.87 -12.11
N LEU A 245 -12.41 29.04 -12.73
CA LEU A 245 -12.34 28.69 -14.15
C LEU A 245 -13.23 29.60 -15.01
N ALA A 246 -14.26 30.21 -14.43
CA ALA A 246 -15.13 31.17 -15.11
C ALA A 246 -14.39 32.46 -15.55
N ALA A 247 -13.25 32.78 -14.93
CA ALA A 247 -12.42 33.95 -15.27
C ALA A 247 -11.70 33.86 -16.63
N LEU A 248 -11.70 32.71 -17.30
CA LEU A 248 -10.70 32.34 -18.32
C LEU A 248 -10.96 32.79 -19.76
N ASN A 249 -11.62 33.94 -19.96
CA ASN A 249 -12.00 34.45 -21.29
C ASN A 249 -10.82 34.82 -22.23
N GLN A 250 -9.56 34.63 -21.83
CA GLN A 250 -8.35 34.92 -22.64
C GLN A 250 -7.24 33.83 -22.55
N GLY A 251 -7.55 32.64 -22.01
CA GLY A 251 -6.54 31.72 -21.43
C GLY A 251 -5.52 31.03 -22.36
N CYS A 252 -4.64 30.22 -21.74
CA CYS A 252 -3.52 29.49 -22.34
C CYS A 252 -3.84 28.71 -23.62
N LYS A 253 -3.50 29.30 -24.78
CA LYS A 253 -3.58 28.65 -26.11
C LYS A 253 -2.50 27.60 -26.38
N SER A 254 -1.62 27.35 -25.41
CA SER A 254 -0.52 26.39 -25.44
C SER A 254 -0.76 25.15 -24.58
N LEU A 255 -1.78 25.16 -23.71
CA LEU A 255 -2.00 24.10 -22.72
C LEU A 255 -2.37 22.79 -23.41
N GLU A 256 -1.53 21.76 -23.26
CA GLU A 256 -1.74 20.42 -23.81
C GLU A 256 -2.17 19.43 -22.71
N THR A 257 -1.68 19.58 -21.47
CA THR A 257 -2.05 18.74 -20.32
C THR A 257 -2.64 19.56 -19.18
N LEU A 258 -3.80 19.14 -18.66
CA LEU A 258 -4.39 19.65 -17.43
C LEU A 258 -4.76 18.51 -16.48
N ASP A 259 -4.25 18.57 -15.25
CA ASP A 259 -4.64 17.66 -14.16
C ASP A 259 -5.30 18.45 -13.02
N MET A 260 -6.56 18.13 -12.74
CA MET A 260 -7.36 18.65 -11.62
C MET A 260 -7.90 17.51 -10.74
N SER A 261 -7.12 16.44 -10.61
CA SER A 261 -7.47 15.29 -9.77
C SER A 261 -7.71 15.72 -8.32
N SER A 262 -8.76 15.19 -7.69
CA SER A 262 -9.23 15.56 -6.35
C SER A 262 -9.66 17.03 -6.15
N CYS A 263 -9.83 17.85 -7.20
CA CYS A 263 -10.40 19.20 -7.10
C CYS A 263 -11.93 19.16 -6.91
N GLN A 264 -12.38 18.78 -5.71
CA GLN A 264 -13.77 18.43 -5.40
C GLN A 264 -14.83 19.53 -5.59
N LYS A 265 -14.44 20.81 -5.73
CA LYS A 265 -15.35 21.93 -6.00
C LYS A 265 -15.45 22.32 -7.48
N VAL A 266 -14.64 21.72 -8.36
CA VAL A 266 -14.75 21.92 -9.80
C VAL A 266 -15.84 21.00 -10.36
N SER A 267 -16.79 21.57 -11.07
CA SER A 267 -17.92 20.88 -11.69
C SER A 267 -17.95 21.09 -13.21
N HIS A 268 -19.03 20.68 -13.86
CA HIS A 268 -19.24 20.92 -15.28
C HIS A 268 -19.30 22.42 -15.61
N VAL A 269 -19.69 23.28 -14.67
CA VAL A 269 -19.81 24.72 -14.89
C VAL A 269 -18.44 25.34 -15.18
N GLY A 270 -17.46 25.19 -14.31
CA GLY A 270 -16.11 25.71 -14.53
C GLY A 270 -15.37 24.98 -15.66
N LEU A 271 -15.60 23.68 -15.82
CA LEU A 271 -15.04 22.92 -16.95
C LEU A 271 -15.56 23.40 -18.31
N SER A 272 -16.80 23.92 -18.40
CA SER A 272 -17.31 24.50 -19.64
C SER A 272 -16.49 25.73 -20.08
N SER A 273 -16.01 26.54 -19.12
CA SER A 273 -15.20 27.75 -19.35
C SER A 273 -13.79 27.43 -19.88
N LEU A 274 -13.23 26.26 -19.57
CA LEU A 274 -11.98 25.79 -20.20
C LEU A 274 -12.15 25.60 -21.71
N THR A 275 -13.31 25.15 -22.19
CA THR A 275 -13.48 24.84 -23.61
C THR A 275 -13.48 26.07 -24.52
N THR A 276 -13.78 27.25 -23.97
CA THR A 276 -13.60 28.54 -24.63
C THR A 276 -12.16 29.07 -24.58
N ALA A 277 -11.31 28.52 -23.70
CA ALA A 277 -9.96 29.00 -23.43
C ALA A 277 -8.84 28.13 -24.03
N THR A 278 -8.96 26.80 -23.96
CA THR A 278 -7.84 25.85 -24.16
C THR A 278 -8.08 24.89 -25.32
N ALA A 279 -8.16 25.42 -26.55
CA ALA A 279 -8.39 24.62 -27.76
C ALA A 279 -7.25 23.64 -28.11
N SER A 280 -6.08 23.78 -27.49
CA SER A 280 -4.90 22.90 -27.65
C SER A 280 -4.93 21.62 -26.80
N LEU A 281 -5.86 21.51 -25.84
CA LEU A 281 -5.79 20.50 -24.78
C LEU A 281 -5.86 19.06 -25.33
N ARG A 282 -4.80 18.28 -25.10
CA ARG A 282 -4.66 16.87 -25.51
C ARG A 282 -5.01 15.89 -24.40
N GLN A 283 -4.71 16.22 -23.14
CA GLN A 283 -4.93 15.34 -22.00
C GLN A 283 -5.61 16.08 -20.85
N LEU A 284 -6.71 15.49 -20.36
CA LEU A 284 -7.46 15.99 -19.21
C LEU A 284 -7.58 14.90 -18.13
N ILE A 285 -7.09 15.18 -16.93
CA ILE A 285 -7.17 14.29 -15.77
C ILE A 285 -8.10 14.92 -14.73
N LEU A 286 -9.19 14.21 -14.39
CA LEU A 286 -10.21 14.62 -13.42
C LEU A 286 -10.40 13.57 -12.32
N SER A 287 -9.41 12.71 -12.10
CA SER A 287 -9.50 11.52 -11.24
C SER A 287 -9.84 11.91 -9.79
N TYR A 288 -10.76 11.19 -9.16
CA TYR A 288 -11.36 11.47 -7.85
C TYR A 288 -12.03 12.86 -7.73
N GLY A 289 -12.35 13.48 -8.87
CA GLY A 289 -13.05 14.76 -8.97
C GLY A 289 -14.57 14.60 -9.15
N SER A 290 -15.12 15.43 -10.04
CA SER A 290 -16.57 15.57 -10.20
C SER A 290 -17.29 14.35 -10.80
N ARG A 291 -18.62 14.36 -10.66
CA ARG A 291 -19.51 13.34 -11.22
C ARG A 291 -19.49 13.37 -12.75
N VAL A 292 -19.22 12.21 -13.36
CA VAL A 292 -19.30 12.04 -14.82
C VAL A 292 -20.74 11.71 -15.19
N ASP A 293 -21.51 12.74 -15.50
CA ASP A 293 -22.84 12.66 -16.08
C ASP A 293 -22.94 13.45 -17.39
N LEU A 294 -24.16 13.61 -17.90
CA LEU A 294 -24.43 14.24 -19.20
C LEU A 294 -23.90 15.69 -19.25
N ALA A 295 -24.14 16.48 -18.20
CA ALA A 295 -23.72 17.88 -18.17
C ALA A 295 -22.19 18.02 -18.18
N LEU A 296 -21.47 17.12 -17.49
CA LEU A 296 -20.01 17.06 -17.55
C LEU A 296 -19.51 16.71 -18.96
N ALA A 297 -20.10 15.68 -19.57
CA ALA A 297 -19.67 15.18 -20.87
C ALA A 297 -19.96 16.17 -22.02
N ASP A 298 -21.13 16.80 -22.02
CA ASP A 298 -21.51 17.82 -23.02
C ASP A 298 -20.63 19.07 -22.87
N SER A 299 -20.30 19.46 -21.62
CA SER A 299 -19.40 20.61 -21.35
C SER A 299 -18.00 20.42 -21.91
N LEU A 300 -17.52 19.18 -22.09
CA LEU A 300 -16.19 18.86 -22.61
C LEU A 300 -16.15 18.56 -24.13
N GLN A 301 -17.31 18.36 -24.78
CA GLN A 301 -17.41 17.94 -26.19
C GLN A 301 -16.68 18.87 -27.18
N LYS A 302 -16.48 20.14 -26.82
CA LYS A 302 -15.83 21.17 -27.64
C LYS A 302 -14.29 21.06 -27.69
N LEU A 303 -13.66 20.21 -26.87
CA LEU A 303 -12.20 20.03 -26.83
C LEU A 303 -11.71 19.20 -28.04
N SER A 304 -11.68 19.82 -29.22
CA SER A 304 -11.42 19.17 -30.52
C SER A 304 -10.06 18.48 -30.65
N MET A 305 -9.09 18.82 -29.81
CA MET A 305 -7.74 18.24 -29.79
C MET A 305 -7.54 17.15 -28.73
N LEU A 306 -8.57 16.82 -27.94
CA LEU A 306 -8.47 15.91 -26.81
C LEU A 306 -8.18 14.46 -27.28
N GLN A 307 -7.07 13.90 -26.81
CA GLN A 307 -6.58 12.56 -27.16
C GLN A 307 -6.57 11.60 -25.96
N SER A 308 -6.57 12.12 -24.73
CA SER A 308 -6.59 11.33 -23.50
C SER A 308 -7.53 11.94 -22.46
N ILE A 309 -8.35 11.10 -21.81
CA ILE A 309 -9.12 11.51 -20.64
C ILE A 309 -9.03 10.47 -19.52
N LYS A 310 -8.83 10.94 -18.29
CA LYS A 310 -8.70 10.10 -17.10
C LYS A 310 -9.68 10.55 -16.03
N LEU A 311 -10.52 9.61 -15.59
CA LEU A 311 -11.68 9.85 -14.75
C LEU A 311 -11.65 8.94 -13.51
N ASP A 312 -10.47 8.46 -13.11
CA ASP A 312 -10.32 7.32 -12.20
C ASP A 312 -10.95 7.61 -10.82
N GLY A 313 -11.70 6.66 -10.29
CA GLY A 313 -12.41 6.79 -9.01
C GLY A 313 -13.65 7.69 -9.05
N CYS A 314 -13.95 8.35 -10.17
CA CYS A 314 -15.12 9.22 -10.28
C CYS A 314 -16.44 8.41 -10.28
N LYS A 315 -17.54 9.12 -9.97
CA LYS A 315 -18.88 8.55 -9.95
C LYS A 315 -19.54 8.78 -11.32
N VAL A 316 -19.73 7.71 -12.08
CA VAL A 316 -20.11 7.75 -13.50
C VAL A 316 -21.62 7.48 -13.71
N THR A 317 -22.17 7.89 -14.85
CA THR A 317 -23.49 7.44 -15.36
C THR A 317 -23.38 6.86 -16.76
N CYS A 318 -24.33 6.00 -17.11
CA CYS A 318 -24.50 5.54 -18.49
C CYS A 318 -24.74 6.72 -19.47
N SER A 319 -25.49 7.75 -19.06
CA SER A 319 -25.69 8.96 -19.88
C SER A 319 -24.40 9.75 -20.13
N GLY A 320 -23.53 9.88 -19.13
CA GLY A 320 -22.22 10.53 -19.29
C GLY A 320 -21.28 9.74 -20.22
N LEU A 321 -21.22 8.41 -20.07
CA LEU A 321 -20.44 7.56 -20.98
C LEU A 321 -20.98 7.56 -22.42
N LYS A 322 -22.31 7.61 -22.60
CA LYS A 322 -22.95 7.77 -23.92
C LYS A 322 -22.63 9.12 -24.55
N ALA A 323 -22.63 10.19 -23.78
CA ALA A 323 -22.28 11.53 -24.26
C ALA A 323 -20.79 11.65 -24.62
N ILE A 324 -19.88 11.10 -23.80
CA ILE A 324 -18.46 10.92 -24.16
C ILE A 324 -18.35 10.10 -25.46
N GLY A 325 -19.10 9.00 -25.58
CA GLY A 325 -19.18 8.20 -26.80
C GLY A 325 -19.59 8.99 -28.05
N ASN A 326 -20.39 10.04 -27.90
CA ASN A 326 -20.87 10.90 -29.00
C ASN A 326 -20.01 12.18 -29.19
N TRP A 327 -18.79 12.23 -28.65
CA TRP A 327 -17.83 13.27 -29.02
C TRP A 327 -17.35 13.13 -30.46
N CYS A 328 -17.06 14.25 -31.12
CA CYS A 328 -16.57 14.27 -32.50
C CYS A 328 -15.10 13.86 -32.63
N VAL A 329 -14.41 13.63 -31.52
CA VAL A 329 -12.97 13.36 -31.46
C VAL A 329 -12.74 11.91 -31.05
N SER A 330 -11.92 11.18 -31.83
CA SER A 330 -11.54 9.80 -31.52
C SER A 330 -10.40 9.79 -30.47
N LEU A 331 -10.77 9.71 -29.19
CA LEU A 331 -9.83 9.55 -28.07
C LEU A 331 -8.92 8.32 -28.24
N SER A 332 -7.64 8.48 -27.89
CA SER A 332 -6.61 7.45 -27.95
C SER A 332 -6.33 6.76 -26.61
N GLU A 333 -6.67 7.39 -25.49
CA GLU A 333 -6.52 6.83 -24.13
C GLU A 333 -7.70 7.23 -23.24
N ILE A 334 -8.36 6.23 -22.64
CA ILE A 334 -9.48 6.43 -21.72
C ILE A 334 -9.21 5.62 -20.44
N SER A 335 -9.25 6.32 -19.29
CA SER A 335 -9.07 5.73 -17.97
C SER A 335 -10.33 5.89 -17.12
N LEU A 336 -10.91 4.76 -16.71
CA LEU A 336 -12.10 4.61 -15.87
C LEU A 336 -11.79 3.76 -14.63
N SER A 337 -10.52 3.71 -14.18
CA SER A 337 -10.06 2.85 -13.10
C SER A 337 -10.84 3.14 -11.82
N LYS A 338 -11.46 2.14 -11.19
CA LYS A 338 -12.28 2.23 -9.97
C LYS A 338 -13.55 3.09 -10.09
N CYS A 339 -14.00 3.42 -11.31
CA CYS A 339 -15.20 4.25 -11.53
C CYS A 339 -16.50 3.59 -11.07
N LEU A 340 -17.21 4.24 -10.14
CA LEU A 340 -18.50 3.76 -9.66
C LEU A 340 -19.63 4.18 -10.61
N GLY A 341 -20.05 3.26 -11.47
CA GLY A 341 -21.23 3.47 -12.35
C GLY A 341 -21.03 3.10 -13.81
N VAL A 342 -19.82 2.68 -14.21
CA VAL A 342 -19.58 2.00 -15.50
C VAL A 342 -20.44 0.73 -15.57
N THR A 343 -21.03 0.47 -16.72
CA THR A 343 -21.85 -0.72 -17.04
C THR A 343 -21.64 -1.09 -18.51
N ASP A 344 -22.03 -2.31 -18.90
CA ASP A 344 -21.92 -2.77 -20.30
C ASP A 344 -22.55 -1.79 -21.29
N GLU A 345 -23.77 -1.30 -21.04
CA GLU A 345 -24.47 -0.35 -21.89
C GLU A 345 -23.68 0.95 -22.12
N GLY A 346 -23.12 1.52 -21.04
CA GLY A 346 -22.37 2.78 -21.10
C GLY A 346 -21.00 2.61 -21.76
N LEU A 347 -20.27 1.55 -21.40
CA LEU A 347 -18.94 1.27 -21.96
C LEU A 347 -19.02 0.89 -23.44
N SER A 348 -20.01 0.06 -23.82
CA SER A 348 -20.24 -0.33 -25.23
C SER A 348 -20.58 0.88 -26.11
N SER A 349 -21.39 1.81 -25.61
CA SER A 349 -21.73 3.05 -26.31
C SER A 349 -20.51 3.96 -26.55
N LEU A 350 -19.53 3.90 -25.64
CA LEU A 350 -18.27 4.64 -25.75
C LEU A 350 -17.30 3.97 -26.73
N VAL A 351 -16.98 2.68 -26.56
CA VAL A 351 -15.94 1.99 -27.36
C VAL A 351 -16.34 1.75 -28.82
N THR A 352 -17.63 1.59 -29.12
CA THR A 352 -18.11 1.41 -30.51
C THR A 352 -17.90 2.65 -31.41
N LYS A 353 -17.70 3.81 -30.79
CA LYS A 353 -17.39 5.09 -31.45
C LYS A 353 -15.89 5.37 -31.46
N HIS A 354 -15.21 5.07 -30.36
CA HIS A 354 -13.78 5.33 -30.13
C HIS A 354 -12.87 4.23 -30.71
N LYS A 355 -12.80 4.15 -32.04
CA LYS A 355 -12.12 3.04 -32.75
C LYS A 355 -10.59 3.15 -32.74
N ASP A 356 -10.04 4.36 -32.61
CA ASP A 356 -8.60 4.61 -32.57
C ASP A 356 -7.98 4.43 -31.17
N LEU A 357 -8.79 4.00 -30.20
CA LEU A 357 -8.40 3.81 -28.80
C LEU A 357 -7.22 2.83 -28.69
N ARG A 358 -6.11 3.32 -28.13
CA ARG A 358 -4.86 2.56 -27.93
C ARG A 358 -4.64 2.14 -26.49
N LYS A 359 -5.23 2.86 -25.52
CA LYS A 359 -5.20 2.46 -24.10
C LYS A 359 -6.59 2.53 -23.48
N LEU A 360 -7.00 1.46 -22.83
CA LEU A 360 -8.22 1.41 -22.03
C LEU A 360 -7.89 0.86 -20.63
N ASP A 361 -8.16 1.64 -19.60
CA ASP A 361 -8.17 1.18 -18.21
C ASP A 361 -9.61 1.17 -17.68
N ILE A 362 -10.09 -0.02 -17.34
CA ILE A 362 -11.39 -0.32 -16.76
C ILE A 362 -11.23 -1.18 -15.49
N THR A 363 -10.06 -1.11 -14.85
CA THR A 363 -9.75 -1.74 -13.57
C THR A 363 -10.83 -1.46 -12.53
N CYS A 364 -11.24 -2.47 -11.77
CA CYS A 364 -12.30 -2.43 -10.77
C CYS A 364 -13.69 -1.99 -11.28
N CYS A 365 -13.97 -1.99 -12.59
CA CYS A 365 -15.31 -1.72 -13.15
C CYS A 365 -16.26 -2.92 -12.98
N ARG A 366 -16.56 -3.30 -11.73
CA ARG A 366 -17.29 -4.51 -11.28
C ARG A 366 -18.79 -4.64 -11.69
N LYS A 367 -19.17 -4.14 -12.87
CA LYS A 367 -20.50 -4.22 -13.49
C LYS A 367 -20.44 -4.35 -15.02
N ILE A 368 -19.28 -4.71 -15.55
CA ILE A 368 -19.11 -5.10 -16.95
C ILE A 368 -19.06 -6.64 -17.03
N THR A 369 -19.44 -7.17 -18.19
CA THR A 369 -19.52 -8.62 -18.45
C THR A 369 -18.82 -8.92 -19.79
N SER A 370 -18.99 -10.14 -20.31
CA SER A 370 -18.57 -10.52 -21.67
C SER A 370 -19.13 -9.58 -22.76
N ALA A 371 -20.26 -8.90 -22.52
CA ALA A 371 -20.81 -7.92 -23.45
C ALA A 371 -19.85 -6.74 -23.70
N SER A 372 -19.31 -6.12 -22.65
CA SER A 372 -18.27 -5.09 -22.79
C SER A 372 -17.05 -5.61 -23.53
N VAL A 373 -16.58 -6.82 -23.20
CA VAL A 373 -15.40 -7.40 -23.84
C VAL A 373 -15.64 -7.58 -25.34
N ALA A 374 -16.79 -8.14 -25.74
CA ALA A 374 -17.16 -8.29 -27.14
C ALA A 374 -17.20 -6.94 -27.88
N HIS A 375 -17.76 -5.89 -27.27
CA HIS A 375 -17.77 -4.55 -27.87
C HIS A 375 -16.37 -3.91 -27.95
N ILE A 376 -15.50 -4.11 -26.95
CA ILE A 376 -14.10 -3.70 -26.98
C ILE A 376 -13.36 -4.41 -28.12
N THR A 377 -13.42 -5.74 -28.17
CA THR A 377 -12.68 -6.57 -29.15
C THR A 377 -13.14 -6.37 -30.59
N ASN A 378 -14.42 -6.02 -30.79
CA ASN A 378 -14.97 -5.74 -32.12
C ASN A 378 -14.73 -4.29 -32.59
N SER A 379 -14.43 -3.34 -31.69
CA SER A 379 -14.34 -1.91 -32.02
C SER A 379 -12.93 -1.33 -31.92
N CYS A 380 -12.16 -1.74 -30.91
CA CYS A 380 -10.87 -1.17 -30.55
C CYS A 380 -9.72 -2.18 -30.80
N THR A 381 -9.67 -2.77 -32.00
CA THR A 381 -8.63 -3.76 -32.38
C THR A 381 -7.21 -3.17 -32.39
N SER A 382 -7.09 -1.84 -32.38
CA SER A 382 -5.85 -1.06 -32.28
C SER A 382 -5.30 -0.88 -30.85
N LEU A 383 -5.89 -1.53 -29.84
CA LEU A 383 -5.44 -1.48 -28.45
C LEU A 383 -4.00 -2.00 -28.27
N VAL A 384 -3.22 -1.21 -27.54
CA VAL A 384 -1.83 -1.46 -27.12
C VAL A 384 -1.75 -1.71 -25.61
N SER A 385 -2.67 -1.14 -24.82
CA SER A 385 -2.83 -1.39 -23.39
C SER A 385 -4.29 -1.67 -23.05
N LEU A 386 -4.56 -2.79 -22.38
CA LEU A 386 -5.86 -3.09 -21.76
C LEU A 386 -5.67 -3.46 -20.29
N LYS A 387 -6.33 -2.74 -19.38
CA LYS A 387 -6.27 -2.98 -17.93
C LYS A 387 -7.66 -3.18 -17.37
N MET A 388 -7.85 -4.28 -16.67
CA MET A 388 -9.15 -4.76 -16.21
C MET A 388 -9.01 -5.60 -14.93
N GLU A 389 -8.10 -5.22 -14.03
CA GLU A 389 -7.94 -5.86 -12.71
C GLU A 389 -9.29 -5.88 -11.95
N SER A 390 -9.62 -6.96 -11.24
CA SER A 390 -10.87 -7.10 -10.45
C SER A 390 -12.17 -6.88 -11.25
N CYS A 391 -12.27 -7.39 -12.47
CA CYS A 391 -13.49 -7.34 -13.31
C CYS A 391 -14.25 -8.68 -13.31
N THR A 392 -14.38 -9.29 -12.12
CA THR A 392 -14.88 -10.64 -11.77
C THR A 392 -16.31 -11.03 -12.24
N LEU A 393 -16.94 -10.29 -13.14
CA LEU A 393 -18.19 -10.66 -13.82
C LEU A 393 -17.97 -11.00 -15.32
N ILE A 394 -16.71 -10.96 -15.76
CA ILE A 394 -16.28 -11.42 -17.08
C ILE A 394 -15.89 -12.91 -16.97
N PRO A 395 -16.57 -13.81 -17.70
CA PRO A 395 -16.27 -15.25 -17.66
C PRO A 395 -15.09 -15.61 -18.57
N ALA A 396 -14.53 -16.81 -18.39
CA ALA A 396 -13.30 -17.28 -19.05
C ALA A 396 -13.31 -17.14 -20.58
N GLU A 397 -14.43 -17.46 -21.22
CA GLU A 397 -14.57 -17.49 -22.69
C GLU A 397 -14.40 -16.10 -23.33
N ALA A 398 -14.63 -15.02 -22.57
CA ALA A 398 -14.44 -13.66 -23.06
C ALA A 398 -12.96 -13.31 -23.27
N PHE A 399 -12.04 -13.92 -22.52
CA PHE A 399 -10.59 -13.70 -22.70
C PHE A 399 -10.08 -14.29 -24.01
N VAL A 400 -10.73 -15.34 -24.53
CA VAL A 400 -10.45 -15.89 -25.86
C VAL A 400 -10.67 -14.85 -26.96
N LEU A 401 -11.69 -13.99 -26.85
CA LEU A 401 -11.95 -12.90 -27.81
C LEU A 401 -10.84 -11.83 -27.82
N ILE A 402 -10.27 -11.53 -26.65
CA ILE A 402 -9.17 -10.56 -26.49
C ILE A 402 -7.95 -11.06 -27.28
N GLY A 403 -7.54 -12.30 -27.05
CA GLY A 403 -6.45 -12.93 -27.79
C GLY A 403 -6.69 -12.93 -29.30
N GLN A 404 -7.89 -13.33 -29.75
CA GLN A 404 -8.21 -13.38 -31.18
C GLN A 404 -8.15 -12.00 -31.88
N ARG A 405 -8.60 -10.92 -31.23
CA ARG A 405 -8.84 -9.62 -31.90
C ARG A 405 -7.84 -8.51 -31.56
N CYS A 406 -7.25 -8.51 -30.37
CA CYS A 406 -6.39 -7.42 -29.89
C CYS A 406 -4.90 -7.71 -30.13
N GLN A 407 -4.53 -8.03 -31.36
CA GLN A 407 -3.18 -8.47 -31.77
C GLN A 407 -2.07 -7.41 -31.56
N PHE A 408 -2.44 -6.16 -31.24
CA PHE A 408 -1.51 -5.05 -31.02
C PHE A 408 -1.09 -4.84 -29.55
N LEU A 409 -1.61 -5.62 -28.60
CA LEU A 409 -1.34 -5.46 -27.16
C LEU A 409 0.15 -5.60 -26.81
N GLU A 410 0.66 -4.61 -26.08
CA GLU A 410 1.97 -4.59 -25.43
C GLU A 410 1.86 -4.62 -23.89
N GLU A 411 0.72 -4.22 -23.33
CA GLU A 411 0.39 -4.32 -21.90
C GLU A 411 -1.02 -4.92 -21.71
N LEU A 412 -1.13 -6.00 -20.93
CA LEU A 412 -2.40 -6.62 -20.55
C LEU A 412 -2.42 -6.93 -19.05
N ASP A 413 -3.39 -6.35 -18.34
CA ASP A 413 -3.63 -6.61 -16.92
C ASP A 413 -5.04 -7.18 -16.70
N VAL A 414 -5.11 -8.46 -16.36
CA VAL A 414 -6.34 -9.21 -16.05
C VAL A 414 -6.28 -9.81 -14.64
N THR A 415 -5.46 -9.26 -13.76
CA THR A 415 -5.35 -9.62 -12.33
C THR A 415 -6.74 -9.74 -11.67
N ASP A 416 -6.98 -10.74 -10.82
CA ASP A 416 -8.27 -10.94 -10.13
C ASP A 416 -9.46 -11.08 -11.11
N ASN A 417 -9.32 -11.94 -12.13
CA ASN A 417 -10.36 -12.34 -13.08
C ASN A 417 -10.35 -13.86 -13.34
N GLU A 418 -11.46 -14.37 -13.89
CA GLU A 418 -11.75 -15.79 -14.16
C GLU A 418 -11.05 -16.40 -15.40
N ILE A 419 -9.98 -15.79 -15.90
CA ILE A 419 -9.22 -16.30 -17.06
C ILE A 419 -8.67 -17.71 -16.82
N ASP A 420 -8.72 -18.56 -17.85
CA ASP A 420 -8.26 -19.95 -17.86
C ASP A 420 -7.13 -20.19 -18.88
N ASP A 421 -6.72 -21.46 -19.03
CA ASP A 421 -5.63 -21.83 -19.93
C ASP A 421 -5.96 -21.66 -21.43
N GLU A 422 -7.22 -21.83 -21.87
CA GLU A 422 -7.63 -21.54 -23.26
C GLU A 422 -7.65 -20.03 -23.54
N GLY A 423 -8.04 -19.22 -22.54
CA GLY A 423 -7.87 -17.76 -22.56
C GLY A 423 -6.40 -17.35 -22.73
N LEU A 424 -5.48 -17.90 -21.92
CA LEU A 424 -4.03 -17.66 -22.04
C LEU A 424 -3.46 -18.12 -23.39
N LYS A 425 -3.85 -19.31 -23.85
CA LYS A 425 -3.47 -19.87 -25.16
C LYS A 425 -3.91 -18.96 -26.31
N SER A 426 -5.11 -18.38 -26.26
CA SER A 426 -5.55 -17.35 -27.21
C SER A 426 -4.72 -16.07 -27.12
N ILE A 427 -4.48 -15.57 -25.90
CA ILE A 427 -3.67 -14.38 -25.61
C ILE A 427 -2.21 -14.55 -26.05
N SER A 428 -1.69 -15.78 -26.15
CA SER A 428 -0.35 -16.05 -26.68
C SER A 428 -0.15 -15.58 -28.14
N THR A 429 -1.22 -15.37 -28.90
CA THR A 429 -1.14 -14.78 -30.26
C THR A 429 -0.70 -13.31 -30.25
N CYS A 430 -0.90 -12.60 -29.13
CA CYS A 430 -0.44 -11.22 -28.89
C CYS A 430 1.09 -11.15 -28.72
N SER A 431 1.84 -11.51 -29.76
CA SER A 431 3.32 -11.57 -29.83
C SER A 431 4.05 -10.23 -29.63
N ARG A 432 3.31 -9.15 -29.35
CA ARG A 432 3.84 -7.83 -28.97
C ARG A 432 3.91 -7.62 -27.46
N LEU A 433 3.27 -8.48 -26.64
CA LEU A 433 3.20 -8.34 -25.18
C LEU A 433 4.57 -8.13 -24.54
N ARG A 434 4.65 -7.12 -23.66
CA ARG A 434 5.80 -6.74 -22.83
C ARG A 434 5.49 -6.84 -21.36
N SER A 435 4.26 -6.51 -20.96
CA SER A 435 3.76 -6.63 -19.60
C SER A 435 2.49 -7.47 -19.60
N LEU A 436 2.47 -8.53 -18.79
CA LEU A 436 1.34 -9.44 -18.63
C LEU A 436 1.10 -9.72 -17.14
N LYS A 437 -0.11 -9.45 -16.66
CA LYS A 437 -0.46 -9.54 -15.23
C LYS A 437 -1.69 -10.41 -15.03
N LEU A 438 -1.46 -11.48 -14.26
CA LEU A 438 -2.34 -12.63 -14.04
C LEU A 438 -2.42 -12.98 -12.54
N GLY A 439 -2.13 -12.01 -11.67
CA GLY A 439 -2.17 -12.21 -10.23
C GLY A 439 -3.58 -12.58 -9.78
N ILE A 440 -3.71 -13.53 -8.87
CA ILE A 440 -5.00 -14.04 -8.35
C ILE A 440 -5.91 -14.65 -9.45
N CYS A 441 -5.42 -14.88 -10.67
CA CYS A 441 -6.11 -15.74 -11.64
C CYS A 441 -5.98 -17.19 -11.16
N LEU A 442 -7.10 -17.80 -10.76
CA LEU A 442 -7.12 -19.11 -10.10
C LEU A 442 -7.33 -20.29 -11.07
N ASN A 443 -7.84 -20.02 -12.28
CA ASN A 443 -8.20 -21.04 -13.27
C ASN A 443 -7.09 -21.31 -14.30
N ILE A 444 -5.91 -20.72 -14.12
CA ILE A 444 -4.71 -20.94 -14.97
C ILE A 444 -3.77 -21.98 -14.35
N SER A 445 -3.08 -22.75 -15.20
CA SER A 445 -2.10 -23.76 -14.82
C SER A 445 -0.75 -23.57 -15.51
N ASP A 446 0.11 -24.59 -15.47
CA ASP A 446 1.35 -24.59 -16.26
C ASP A 446 1.06 -24.57 -17.78
N GLU A 447 -0.02 -25.19 -18.26
CA GLU A 447 -0.32 -25.37 -19.69
C GLU A 447 -0.55 -24.04 -20.42
N GLY A 448 -1.41 -23.15 -19.88
CA GLY A 448 -1.69 -21.85 -20.49
C GLY A 448 -0.46 -20.94 -20.52
N LEU A 449 0.37 -20.98 -19.47
CA LEU A 449 1.63 -20.22 -19.42
C LEU A 449 2.74 -20.80 -20.30
N ILE A 450 2.74 -22.09 -20.60
CA ILE A 450 3.65 -22.68 -21.59
C ILE A 450 3.40 -22.07 -22.98
N HIS A 451 2.14 -21.85 -23.37
CA HIS A 451 1.82 -21.14 -24.62
C HIS A 451 2.34 -19.69 -24.63
N ILE A 452 2.20 -18.95 -23.52
CA ILE A 452 2.79 -17.61 -23.37
C ILE A 452 4.31 -17.66 -23.54
N GLY A 453 5.00 -18.60 -22.90
CA GLY A 453 6.45 -18.78 -22.98
C GLY A 453 6.95 -19.16 -24.37
N MET A 454 6.14 -19.85 -25.17
CA MET A 454 6.46 -20.19 -26.57
C MET A 454 6.32 -19.00 -27.53
N SER A 455 5.32 -18.13 -27.34
CA SER A 455 4.95 -17.11 -28.32
C SER A 455 5.38 -15.69 -27.95
N CYS A 456 5.31 -15.31 -26.67
CA CYS A 456 5.44 -13.92 -26.20
C CYS A 456 6.90 -13.52 -25.90
N SER A 457 7.81 -13.72 -26.87
CA SER A 457 9.26 -13.46 -26.75
C SER A 457 9.68 -12.03 -26.36
N LYS A 458 8.76 -11.05 -26.40
CA LYS A 458 9.00 -9.64 -26.03
C LYS A 458 8.65 -9.29 -24.57
N LEU A 459 8.22 -10.27 -23.77
CA LEU A 459 7.88 -10.06 -22.37
C LEU A 459 9.08 -9.57 -21.54
N LYS A 460 8.82 -8.55 -20.74
CA LYS A 460 9.72 -7.87 -19.81
C LYS A 460 9.20 -7.89 -18.37
N GLU A 461 7.89 -7.84 -18.19
CA GLU A 461 7.21 -7.86 -16.90
C GLU A 461 6.16 -8.99 -16.90
N VAL A 462 6.24 -9.89 -15.93
CA VAL A 462 5.27 -10.98 -15.74
C VAL A 462 4.88 -11.03 -14.26
N ASP A 463 3.60 -10.77 -13.96
CA ASP A 463 3.05 -10.87 -12.61
C ASP A 463 2.08 -12.05 -12.49
N LEU A 464 2.42 -12.98 -11.60
CA LEU A 464 1.73 -14.22 -11.29
C LEU A 464 1.39 -14.29 -9.78
N TYR A 465 1.26 -13.14 -9.11
CA TYR A 465 1.01 -13.06 -7.66
C TYR A 465 -0.16 -13.96 -7.23
N ARG A 466 0.13 -15.02 -6.47
CA ARG A 466 -0.85 -16.02 -6.01
C ARG A 466 -1.68 -16.66 -7.15
N SER A 467 -1.12 -16.83 -8.34
CA SER A 467 -1.61 -17.84 -9.28
C SER A 467 -1.28 -19.21 -8.66
N GLU A 468 -2.28 -19.96 -8.19
CA GLU A 468 -2.03 -21.17 -7.39
C GLU A 468 -1.79 -22.44 -8.22
N GLY A 469 -2.23 -22.48 -9.48
CA GLY A 469 -2.09 -23.63 -10.38
C GLY A 469 -0.74 -23.77 -11.09
N ILE A 470 0.19 -22.84 -10.88
CA ILE A 470 1.48 -22.79 -11.60
C ILE A 470 2.62 -23.47 -10.80
N GLY A 471 3.57 -24.07 -11.53
CA GLY A 471 4.75 -24.75 -10.99
C GLY A 471 6.04 -24.42 -11.73
N ASP A 472 7.04 -25.30 -11.58
CA ASP A 472 8.36 -25.09 -12.19
C ASP A 472 8.32 -25.04 -13.74
N SER A 473 7.35 -25.71 -14.37
CA SER A 473 7.30 -25.95 -15.82
C SER A 473 7.00 -24.68 -16.61
N SER A 474 5.95 -23.93 -16.21
CA SER A 474 5.61 -22.64 -16.83
C SER A 474 6.73 -21.62 -16.69
N ILE A 475 7.30 -21.48 -15.49
CA ILE A 475 8.43 -20.56 -15.24
C ILE A 475 9.65 -20.96 -16.08
N SER A 476 9.87 -22.26 -16.29
CA SER A 476 10.93 -22.74 -17.20
C SER A 476 10.64 -22.44 -18.67
N ALA A 477 9.38 -22.47 -19.11
CA ALA A 477 8.98 -22.05 -20.46
C ALA A 477 9.17 -20.54 -20.67
N ILE A 478 8.62 -19.72 -19.76
CA ILE A 478 8.78 -18.25 -19.73
C ILE A 478 10.26 -17.87 -19.76
N ALA A 479 11.10 -18.43 -18.89
CA ALA A 479 12.53 -18.10 -18.84
C ALA A 479 13.32 -18.57 -20.09
N SER A 480 12.81 -19.54 -20.84
CA SER A 480 13.47 -20.07 -22.05
C SER A 480 13.18 -19.23 -23.30
N GLY A 481 11.93 -18.75 -23.45
CA GLY A 481 11.49 -17.91 -24.57
C GLY A 481 11.63 -16.40 -24.31
N CYS A 482 11.28 -15.93 -23.13
CA CYS A 482 11.29 -14.52 -22.72
C CYS A 482 12.64 -14.14 -22.08
N ARG A 483 13.75 -14.31 -22.80
CA ARG A 483 15.11 -14.09 -22.24
C ARG A 483 15.41 -12.64 -21.85
N ASP A 484 14.60 -11.71 -22.35
CA ASP A 484 14.65 -10.28 -22.09
C ASP A 484 13.84 -9.84 -20.84
N LEU A 485 13.35 -10.79 -20.04
CA LEU A 485 12.60 -10.55 -18.81
C LEU A 485 13.38 -9.68 -17.82
N GLU A 486 12.75 -8.59 -17.38
CA GLU A 486 13.29 -7.55 -16.50
C GLU A 486 12.70 -7.63 -15.08
N MET A 487 11.43 -8.03 -14.96
CA MET A 487 10.69 -8.22 -13.71
C MET A 487 9.88 -9.51 -13.74
N ILE A 488 9.94 -10.28 -12.66
CA ILE A 488 8.95 -11.34 -12.38
C ILE A 488 8.46 -11.31 -10.93
N ASN A 489 7.15 -11.46 -10.77
CA ASN A 489 6.50 -11.65 -9.48
C ASN A 489 5.80 -13.03 -9.46
N ILE A 490 6.28 -13.91 -8.60
CA ILE A 490 5.77 -15.27 -8.36
C ILE A 490 5.42 -15.46 -6.87
N ALA A 491 5.17 -14.36 -6.15
CA ALA A 491 4.90 -14.38 -4.73
C ALA A 491 3.63 -15.18 -4.39
N TYR A 492 3.74 -16.03 -3.36
CA TYR A 492 2.74 -16.98 -2.88
C TYR A 492 2.30 -18.08 -3.86
N CYS A 493 2.99 -18.27 -4.99
CA CYS A 493 2.86 -19.48 -5.80
C CYS A 493 3.48 -20.67 -5.04
N LYS A 494 2.64 -21.68 -4.71
CA LYS A 494 2.97 -22.72 -3.72
C LYS A 494 3.90 -23.80 -4.26
N SER A 495 3.80 -24.11 -5.55
CA SER A 495 4.49 -25.21 -6.23
C SER A 495 5.84 -24.82 -6.87
N ILE A 496 6.31 -23.59 -6.60
CA ILE A 496 7.55 -23.03 -7.13
C ILE A 496 8.75 -23.49 -6.28
N THR A 497 9.75 -24.09 -6.92
CA THR A 497 10.97 -24.59 -6.26
C THR A 497 12.22 -23.85 -6.74
N ASP A 498 13.39 -24.30 -6.28
CA ASP A 498 14.67 -23.85 -6.83
C ASP A 498 14.81 -24.07 -8.34
N ARG A 499 14.05 -24.99 -8.96
CA ARG A 499 14.09 -25.22 -10.42
C ARG A 499 13.57 -24.01 -11.20
N SER A 500 12.49 -23.36 -10.77
CA SER A 500 12.06 -22.07 -11.31
C SER A 500 13.20 -21.05 -11.27
N LEU A 501 13.92 -20.95 -10.15
CA LEU A 501 15.02 -20.01 -9.99
C LEU A 501 16.25 -20.37 -10.84
N MET A 502 16.57 -21.65 -10.98
CA MET A 502 17.61 -22.14 -11.91
C MET A 502 17.27 -21.81 -13.37
N SER A 503 16.01 -21.89 -13.78
CA SER A 503 15.61 -21.46 -15.12
C SER A 503 15.61 -19.94 -15.27
N LEU A 504 15.09 -19.19 -14.29
CA LEU A 504 15.12 -17.71 -14.29
C LEU A 504 16.54 -17.12 -14.28
N SER A 505 17.55 -17.84 -13.76
CA SER A 505 18.95 -17.42 -13.83
C SER A 505 19.46 -17.14 -15.26
N LYS A 506 18.79 -17.69 -16.28
CA LYS A 506 19.09 -17.48 -17.71
C LYS A 506 18.64 -16.10 -18.21
N CYS A 507 17.71 -15.45 -17.52
CA CYS A 507 17.23 -14.10 -17.82
C CYS A 507 18.23 -13.06 -17.28
N SER A 508 19.31 -12.82 -18.02
CA SER A 508 20.40 -11.91 -17.62
C SER A 508 19.99 -10.45 -17.36
N LYS A 509 18.85 -10.00 -17.91
CA LYS A 509 18.25 -8.67 -17.70
C LYS A 509 17.35 -8.56 -16.46
N LEU A 510 17.11 -9.68 -15.75
CA LEU A 510 16.22 -9.70 -14.59
C LEU A 510 16.77 -8.80 -13.48
N ASN A 511 16.08 -7.68 -13.23
CA ASN A 511 16.45 -6.68 -12.24
C ASN A 511 15.54 -6.71 -10.99
N THR A 512 14.33 -7.26 -11.11
CA THR A 512 13.36 -7.36 -10.02
C THR A 512 12.81 -8.79 -9.92
N LEU A 513 12.94 -9.38 -8.73
CA LEU A 513 12.41 -10.71 -8.41
C LEU A 513 11.60 -10.66 -7.10
N GLU A 514 10.31 -10.98 -7.15
CA GLU A 514 9.46 -11.16 -5.96
C GLU A 514 9.01 -12.63 -5.85
N THR A 515 9.50 -13.34 -4.83
CA THR A 515 9.21 -14.75 -4.53
C THR A 515 8.55 -14.94 -3.16
N ARG A 516 8.03 -13.84 -2.61
CA ARG A 516 7.52 -13.76 -1.23
C ARG A 516 6.55 -14.89 -0.90
N GLY A 517 6.93 -15.76 0.03
CA GLY A 517 6.09 -16.85 0.53
C GLY A 517 6.10 -18.12 -0.33
N CYS A 518 6.95 -18.22 -1.36
CA CYS A 518 7.31 -19.50 -1.95
C CYS A 518 8.13 -20.29 -0.92
N LEU A 519 7.55 -21.36 -0.37
CA LEU A 519 8.14 -22.10 0.76
C LEU A 519 9.19 -23.12 0.32
N LEU A 520 9.16 -23.56 -0.95
CA LEU A 520 10.05 -24.60 -1.50
C LEU A 520 11.32 -24.03 -2.16
N ILE A 521 11.59 -22.73 -1.98
CA ILE A 521 12.83 -22.07 -2.39
C ILE A 521 13.85 -22.12 -1.25
N THR A 522 15.08 -22.47 -1.58
CA THR A 522 16.20 -22.65 -0.65
C THR A 522 17.40 -21.77 -1.06
N PRO A 523 18.55 -21.81 -0.34
CA PRO A 523 19.78 -21.15 -0.78
C PRO A 523 20.23 -21.53 -2.20
N VAL A 524 19.92 -22.74 -2.68
CA VAL A 524 20.40 -23.27 -3.96
C VAL A 524 19.80 -22.50 -5.15
N GLY A 525 18.48 -22.26 -5.14
CA GLY A 525 17.85 -21.43 -6.16
C GLY A 525 18.28 -19.97 -6.08
N LEU A 526 18.51 -19.46 -4.87
CA LEU A 526 19.01 -18.10 -4.66
C LEU A 526 20.45 -17.92 -5.17
N GLU A 527 21.32 -18.91 -5.01
CA GLU A 527 22.66 -18.92 -5.59
C GLU A 527 22.61 -18.94 -7.13
N ALA A 528 21.72 -19.74 -7.73
CA ALA A 528 21.54 -19.74 -9.19
C ALA A 528 21.14 -18.34 -9.72
N ILE A 529 20.18 -17.67 -9.07
CA ILE A 529 19.79 -16.29 -9.39
C ILE A 529 20.97 -15.33 -9.20
N ALA A 530 21.71 -15.45 -8.10
CA ALA A 530 22.86 -14.58 -7.83
C ALA A 530 23.97 -14.75 -8.89
N MET A 531 24.21 -15.97 -9.35
CA MET A 531 25.16 -16.26 -10.42
C MET A 531 24.72 -15.73 -11.79
N GLY A 532 23.46 -15.92 -12.20
CA GLY A 532 22.98 -15.58 -13.54
C GLY A 532 22.45 -14.14 -13.70
N CYS A 533 21.58 -13.68 -12.80
CA CYS A 533 20.87 -12.40 -12.91
C CYS A 533 21.73 -11.22 -12.42
N LYS A 534 22.79 -10.87 -13.14
CA LYS A 534 23.74 -9.82 -12.72
C LYS A 534 23.13 -8.43 -12.58
N GLN A 535 22.00 -8.16 -13.21
CA GLN A 535 21.28 -6.88 -13.11
C GLN A 535 20.31 -6.82 -11.90
N LEU A 536 20.24 -7.87 -11.07
CA LEU A 536 19.33 -7.94 -9.91
C LEU A 536 19.56 -6.75 -8.96
N SER A 537 18.55 -5.89 -8.88
CA SER A 537 18.51 -4.63 -8.14
C SER A 537 17.51 -4.68 -6.98
N LYS A 538 16.42 -5.44 -7.12
CA LYS A 538 15.36 -5.60 -6.12
C LYS A 538 15.00 -7.07 -5.91
N LEU A 539 15.03 -7.53 -4.65
CA LEU A 539 14.70 -8.89 -4.25
C LEU A 539 13.73 -8.91 -3.04
N ASP A 540 12.58 -9.58 -3.18
CA ASP A 540 11.63 -9.84 -2.07
C ASP A 540 11.46 -11.35 -1.84
N ILE A 541 12.24 -11.88 -0.90
CA ILE A 541 12.24 -13.29 -0.44
C ILE A 541 11.54 -13.44 0.93
N LYS A 542 10.66 -12.50 1.29
CA LYS A 542 9.98 -12.51 2.58
C LYS A 542 9.12 -13.77 2.74
N LYS A 543 9.15 -14.42 3.91
CA LYS A 543 8.50 -15.71 4.18
C LYS A 543 9.04 -16.91 3.38
N CYS A 544 10.17 -16.81 2.67
CA CYS A 544 10.88 -17.99 2.19
C CYS A 544 11.61 -18.63 3.38
N LEU A 545 10.88 -19.40 4.19
CA LEU A 545 11.32 -19.89 5.50
C LEU A 545 12.63 -20.69 5.44
N ASN A 546 12.83 -21.41 4.33
CA ASN A 546 13.99 -22.28 4.09
C ASN A 546 15.23 -21.54 3.56
N ILE A 547 15.21 -20.20 3.45
CA ILE A 547 16.40 -19.40 3.13
C ILE A 547 17.09 -18.98 4.43
N ASP A 548 18.41 -19.21 4.48
CA ASP A 548 19.30 -19.00 5.61
C ASP A 548 20.53 -18.14 5.21
N ASP A 549 21.59 -18.21 6.02
CA ASP A 549 22.84 -17.49 5.79
C ASP A 549 23.57 -17.90 4.50
N ALA A 550 23.49 -19.14 4.05
CA ALA A 550 24.14 -19.58 2.82
C ALA A 550 23.55 -18.85 1.61
N GLY A 551 22.23 -18.62 1.62
CA GLY A 551 21.55 -17.81 0.60
C GLY A 551 22.02 -16.35 0.59
N MET A 552 22.28 -15.78 1.76
CA MET A 552 22.79 -14.41 1.88
C MET A 552 24.26 -14.30 1.46
N ILE A 553 25.09 -15.29 1.78
CA ILE A 553 26.49 -15.38 1.36
C ILE A 553 26.60 -15.46 -0.18
N SER A 554 25.71 -16.21 -0.83
CA SER A 554 25.66 -16.27 -2.30
C SER A 554 25.27 -14.94 -2.95
N LEU A 555 24.30 -14.21 -2.38
CA LEU A 555 23.99 -12.83 -2.79
C LEU A 555 25.19 -11.89 -2.58
N ALA A 556 25.78 -11.91 -1.37
CA ALA A 556 26.92 -11.10 -0.97
C ALA A 556 28.16 -11.29 -1.87
N ARG A 557 28.32 -12.49 -2.43
CA ARG A 557 29.39 -12.83 -3.38
C ARG A 557 29.08 -12.36 -4.80
N PHE A 558 27.85 -12.54 -5.27
CA PHE A 558 27.55 -12.52 -6.71
C PHE A 558 26.58 -11.43 -7.20
N SER A 559 25.79 -10.80 -6.32
CA SER A 559 24.72 -9.84 -6.65
C SER A 559 25.12 -8.38 -6.39
N GLN A 560 26.24 -7.96 -6.97
CA GLN A 560 26.89 -6.66 -6.69
C GLN A 560 26.15 -5.41 -7.23
N ASN A 561 24.93 -5.58 -7.78
CA ASN A 561 24.02 -4.52 -8.18
C ASN A 561 22.78 -4.40 -7.25
N LEU A 562 22.66 -5.26 -6.22
CA LEU A 562 21.47 -5.37 -5.38
C LEU A 562 21.29 -4.13 -4.49
N LYS A 563 20.26 -3.34 -4.79
CA LYS A 563 19.95 -2.06 -4.14
C LYS A 563 18.84 -2.18 -3.09
N GLN A 564 17.94 -3.16 -3.22
CA GLN A 564 16.83 -3.38 -2.29
C GLN A 564 16.63 -4.87 -1.96
N ILE A 565 16.60 -5.21 -0.66
CA ILE A 565 16.32 -6.57 -0.18
C ILE A 565 15.23 -6.59 0.91
N ASN A 566 14.35 -7.58 0.87
CA ASN A 566 13.43 -7.90 1.94
C ASN A 566 13.48 -9.41 2.26
N PHE A 567 14.10 -9.75 3.39
CA PHE A 567 14.25 -11.11 3.90
C PHE A 567 13.53 -11.31 5.24
N SER A 568 12.48 -10.52 5.50
CA SER A 568 11.62 -10.70 6.67
C SER A 568 11.03 -12.13 6.73
N TYR A 569 10.94 -12.75 7.90
CA TYR A 569 10.48 -14.14 8.06
C TYR A 569 11.31 -15.15 7.24
N THR A 570 12.64 -15.08 7.36
CA THR A 570 13.59 -16.09 6.87
C THR A 570 14.39 -16.65 8.05
N SER A 571 15.22 -17.67 7.81
CA SER A 571 16.08 -18.30 8.82
C SER A 571 17.48 -17.66 8.90
N VAL A 572 17.67 -16.49 8.30
CA VAL A 572 18.93 -15.70 8.32
C VAL A 572 19.32 -15.32 9.76
N THR A 573 20.62 -15.37 10.05
CA THR A 573 21.24 -14.97 11.30
C THR A 573 22.15 -13.75 11.12
N ASP A 574 22.81 -13.33 12.20
CA ASP A 574 23.85 -12.30 12.17
C ASP A 574 24.93 -12.58 11.10
N VAL A 575 25.24 -13.86 10.81
CA VAL A 575 26.25 -14.24 9.81
C VAL A 575 25.82 -13.83 8.39
N GLY A 576 24.62 -14.22 7.97
CA GLY A 576 24.07 -13.87 6.66
C GLY A 576 23.83 -12.37 6.53
N LEU A 577 23.30 -11.72 7.57
CA LEU A 577 23.14 -10.27 7.59
C LEU A 577 24.48 -9.53 7.44
N VAL A 578 25.52 -9.93 8.17
CA VAL A 578 26.86 -9.32 8.05
C VAL A 578 27.50 -9.65 6.70
N SER A 579 27.21 -10.82 6.09
CA SER A 579 27.72 -11.13 4.74
C SER A 579 27.26 -10.10 3.69
N LEU A 580 26.01 -9.62 3.74
CA LEU A 580 25.47 -8.63 2.82
C LEU A 580 26.20 -7.27 2.84
N THR A 581 27.06 -7.01 3.82
CA THR A 581 27.84 -5.76 3.92
C THR A 581 28.87 -5.59 2.80
N SER A 582 29.21 -6.65 2.08
CA SER A 582 30.02 -6.56 0.85
C SER A 582 29.30 -5.83 -0.31
N ILE A 583 27.97 -5.78 -0.29
CA ILE A 583 27.15 -5.21 -1.36
C ILE A 583 27.14 -3.68 -1.20
N SER A 584 28.16 -3.03 -1.74
CA SER A 584 28.40 -1.58 -1.61
C SER A 584 27.25 -0.68 -2.11
N CYS A 585 26.38 -1.21 -2.97
CA CYS A 585 25.22 -0.51 -3.52
C CYS A 585 23.91 -0.70 -2.73
N LEU A 586 23.92 -1.40 -1.60
CA LEU A 586 22.70 -1.72 -0.86
C LEU A 586 22.08 -0.49 -0.18
N GLN A 587 20.94 -0.03 -0.70
CA GLN A 587 20.26 1.22 -0.29
C GLN A 587 19.07 0.99 0.64
N SER A 588 18.36 -0.14 0.51
CA SER A 588 17.13 -0.41 1.26
C SER A 588 17.05 -1.85 1.75
N MET A 589 16.92 -2.03 3.06
CA MET A 589 16.71 -3.34 3.68
C MET A 589 15.42 -3.38 4.52
N THR A 590 14.66 -4.48 4.44
CA THR A 590 13.47 -4.73 5.28
C THR A 590 13.62 -6.04 6.04
N VAL A 591 13.70 -5.93 7.37
CA VAL A 591 14.05 -7.00 8.30
C VAL A 591 13.06 -7.01 9.46
N LEU A 592 12.02 -7.82 9.33
CA LEU A 592 10.96 -8.01 10.33
C LEU A 592 10.86 -9.50 10.67
N HIS A 593 10.77 -9.85 11.96
CA HIS A 593 10.56 -11.23 12.45
C HIS A 593 11.57 -12.24 11.89
N VAL A 594 12.84 -11.87 11.89
CA VAL A 594 13.97 -12.77 11.60
C VAL A 594 14.58 -13.16 12.95
N ARG A 595 14.41 -14.43 13.35
CA ARG A 595 14.72 -14.88 14.73
C ARG A 595 16.22 -15.01 15.03
N GLY A 596 17.05 -15.20 14.00
CA GLY A 596 18.49 -15.39 14.15
C GLY A 596 19.31 -14.11 14.35
N LEU A 597 18.67 -12.94 14.41
CA LEU A 597 19.36 -11.65 14.50
C LEU A 597 19.45 -11.15 15.94
N THR A 598 20.67 -10.80 16.35
CA THR A 598 20.93 -10.11 17.61
C THR A 598 21.09 -8.60 17.39
N PRO A 599 20.94 -7.77 18.43
CA PRO A 599 21.29 -6.36 18.34
C PRO A 599 22.77 -6.14 17.94
N ARG A 600 23.68 -7.08 18.24
CA ARG A 600 25.12 -6.95 17.93
C ARG A 600 25.41 -7.13 16.44
N GLY A 601 24.89 -8.18 15.80
CA GLY A 601 25.04 -8.36 14.34
C GLY A 601 24.32 -7.27 13.56
N LEU A 602 23.17 -6.80 14.06
CA LEU A 602 22.47 -5.66 13.47
C LEU A 602 23.27 -4.35 13.59
N VAL A 603 23.93 -4.08 14.73
CA VAL A 603 24.88 -2.96 14.87
C VAL A 603 26.03 -3.08 13.86
N ALA A 604 26.65 -4.26 13.77
CA ALA A 604 27.80 -4.48 12.89
C ALA A 604 27.44 -4.27 11.41
N ALA A 605 26.33 -4.85 10.95
CA ALA A 605 25.89 -4.70 9.57
C ALA A 605 25.44 -3.27 9.24
N LEU A 606 24.72 -2.60 10.14
CA LEU A 606 24.29 -1.20 9.93
C LEU A 606 25.47 -0.22 9.90
N LEU A 607 26.56 -0.49 10.63
CA LEU A 607 27.80 0.30 10.55
C LEU A 607 28.56 0.08 9.23
N ALA A 608 28.62 -1.17 8.76
CA ALA A 608 29.37 -1.53 7.55
C ALA A 608 28.65 -1.18 6.24
N CYS A 609 27.32 -1.28 6.19
CA CYS A 609 26.49 -0.97 5.02
C CYS A 609 26.37 0.55 4.76
N GLY A 610 27.48 1.20 4.39
CA GLY A 610 27.59 2.66 4.28
C GLY A 610 26.73 3.35 3.21
N GLY A 611 26.06 2.60 2.34
CA GLY A 611 25.16 3.09 1.29
C GLY A 611 23.67 3.09 1.63
N LEU A 612 23.29 2.69 2.86
CA LEU A 612 21.89 2.59 3.28
C LEU A 612 21.21 3.96 3.31
N THR A 613 20.10 4.08 2.57
CA THR A 613 19.19 5.24 2.59
C THR A 613 17.90 4.93 3.35
N LYS A 614 17.58 3.65 3.57
CA LYS A 614 16.30 3.21 4.16
C LYS A 614 16.42 1.87 4.90
N VAL A 615 16.11 1.87 6.18
CA VAL A 615 16.21 0.68 7.05
C VAL A 615 14.87 0.44 7.74
N LYS A 616 14.23 -0.70 7.46
CA LYS A 616 12.91 -1.03 8.02
C LYS A 616 13.02 -2.23 8.96
N LEU A 617 12.83 -1.96 10.26
CA LEU A 617 13.11 -2.89 11.35
C LEU A 617 11.89 -3.13 12.23
N GLN A 618 11.91 -4.23 12.98
CA GLN A 618 10.96 -4.49 14.04
C GLN A 618 11.22 -3.52 15.21
N THR A 619 10.17 -2.93 15.78
CA THR A 619 10.32 -1.87 16.81
C THR A 619 11.04 -2.33 18.07
N SER A 620 11.01 -3.63 18.38
CA SER A 620 11.81 -4.24 19.46
C SER A 620 13.31 -3.96 19.35
N PHE A 621 13.84 -3.72 18.14
CA PHE A 621 15.24 -3.33 17.98
C PHE A 621 15.51 -1.87 18.38
N ARG A 622 14.50 -0.98 18.39
CA ARG A 622 14.65 0.47 18.63
C ARG A 622 15.24 0.80 20.02
N THR A 623 14.93 -0.01 21.03
CA THR A 623 15.48 0.12 22.39
C THR A 623 16.79 -0.66 22.60
N SER A 624 17.13 -1.58 21.69
CA SER A 624 18.33 -2.41 21.77
C SER A 624 19.52 -1.87 20.97
N LEU A 625 19.26 -1.02 19.97
CA LEU A 625 20.27 -0.37 19.15
C LEU A 625 20.74 0.93 19.84
N PRO A 626 22.05 1.23 19.87
CA PRO A 626 22.54 2.47 20.46
C PRO A 626 21.92 3.70 19.78
N GLU A 627 21.38 4.63 20.56
CA GLU A 627 20.76 5.84 20.01
C GLU A 627 21.75 6.66 19.17
N LEU A 628 23.03 6.69 19.56
CA LEU A 628 24.11 7.31 18.80
C LEU A 628 24.35 6.65 17.43
N LEU A 629 24.11 5.34 17.29
CA LEU A 629 24.20 4.65 15.99
C LEU A 629 23.03 5.06 15.08
N VAL A 630 21.81 5.07 15.63
CA VAL A 630 20.62 5.49 14.88
C VAL A 630 20.78 6.94 14.43
N LYS A 631 21.15 7.85 15.36
CA LYS A 631 21.47 9.25 15.05
C LYS A 631 22.63 9.41 14.05
N HIS A 632 23.69 8.60 14.12
CA HIS A 632 24.78 8.62 13.14
C HIS A 632 24.30 8.24 11.73
N LEU A 633 23.46 7.21 11.62
CA LEU A 633 22.94 6.74 10.34
C LEU A 633 21.86 7.67 9.78
N GLU A 634 21.00 8.22 10.63
CA GLU A 634 20.03 9.27 10.26
C GLU A 634 20.76 10.56 9.83
N ALA A 635 21.83 10.97 10.53
CA ALA A 635 22.72 12.07 10.12
C ALA A 635 23.58 11.75 8.88
N ARG A 636 23.65 10.47 8.48
CA ARG A 636 24.15 10.04 7.16
C ARG A 636 23.05 9.97 6.11
N GLY A 637 21.78 10.25 6.43
CA GLY A 637 20.63 10.26 5.52
C GLY A 637 19.84 8.95 5.44
N CYS A 638 20.12 7.95 6.29
CA CYS A 638 19.35 6.71 6.35
C CYS A 638 18.03 6.91 7.12
N THR A 639 16.89 6.73 6.44
CA THR A 639 15.57 6.80 7.08
C THR A 639 15.20 5.48 7.77
N PHE A 640 15.00 5.50 9.08
CA PHE A 640 14.51 4.33 9.83
C PHE A 640 12.97 4.22 9.81
N LEU A 641 12.46 2.99 9.66
CA LEU A 641 11.03 2.67 9.68
C LEU A 641 10.75 1.50 10.63
N TRP A 642 10.43 1.82 11.88
CA TRP A 642 10.05 0.86 12.93
C TRP A 642 8.64 0.28 12.67
N ARG A 643 8.42 -1.00 12.99
CA ARG A 643 7.11 -1.68 12.87
C ARG A 643 6.87 -2.74 13.96
N ASP A 644 5.71 -2.65 14.60
CA ASP A 644 5.26 -3.53 15.72
C ASP A 644 4.36 -4.69 15.31
N LYS A 645 4.03 -4.85 14.01
CA LYS A 645 3.09 -5.88 13.56
C LYS A 645 3.67 -7.29 13.74
N VAL A 646 3.38 -7.92 14.88
CA VAL A 646 3.54 -9.35 15.14
C VAL A 646 2.69 -10.14 14.13
N PHE A 647 3.24 -11.23 13.60
CA PHE A 647 2.54 -12.08 12.64
C PHE A 647 1.91 -13.28 13.34
N GLN A 648 0.58 -13.33 13.34
CA GLN A 648 -0.14 -14.56 13.62
C GLN A 648 0.03 -15.51 12.43
N VAL A 649 0.66 -16.65 12.67
CA VAL A 649 0.71 -17.75 11.68
C VAL A 649 -0.64 -18.47 11.75
N LEU A 650 -1.57 -18.08 10.88
CA LEU A 650 -2.74 -18.91 10.60
C LEU A 650 -2.28 -20.13 9.79
N PRO A 651 -2.56 -21.37 10.23
CA PRO A 651 -2.30 -22.56 9.43
C PRO A 651 -3.21 -22.57 8.19
N SER A 652 -2.70 -23.04 7.05
CA SER A 652 -3.51 -23.19 5.84
C SER A 652 -4.56 -24.30 6.03
N PRO A 653 -5.79 -24.15 5.49
CA PRO A 653 -6.89 -25.09 5.71
C PRO A 653 -6.77 -26.41 4.91
N THR A 654 -5.61 -26.71 4.30
CA THR A 654 -5.42 -27.77 3.31
C THR A 654 -4.20 -28.65 3.62
N THR A 655 -4.26 -29.39 4.74
CA THR A 655 -3.58 -30.69 4.90
C THR A 655 -4.28 -31.48 6.00
N GLY A 656 -5.03 -32.52 5.64
CA GLY A 656 -5.61 -33.47 6.59
C GLY A 656 -4.73 -34.69 6.73
N SER A 657 -4.00 -34.81 7.84
CA SER A 657 -3.37 -36.08 8.25
C SER A 657 -3.27 -36.17 9.77
N PHE A 658 -3.22 -37.39 10.29
CA PHE A 658 -3.22 -37.66 11.73
C PHE A 658 -1.81 -37.51 12.31
N ALA A 659 -1.69 -36.78 13.41
CA ALA A 659 -0.54 -36.94 14.31
C ALA A 659 -0.72 -38.24 15.11
N ALA A 660 0.25 -39.14 15.03
CA ALA A 660 0.33 -40.27 15.94
C ALA A 660 0.63 -39.77 17.37
N LYS A 661 0.17 -40.51 18.38
CA LYS A 661 0.59 -40.28 19.77
C LYS A 661 2.03 -40.77 19.96
N GLU A 662 2.85 -39.96 20.60
CA GLU A 662 3.85 -40.48 21.53
C GLU A 662 3.43 -40.06 22.95
N GLU A 663 3.44 -41.02 23.88
CA GLU A 663 3.06 -40.83 25.28
C GLU A 663 4.30 -41.01 26.15
N GLU A 664 4.83 -39.92 26.71
CA GLU A 664 5.65 -40.00 27.92
C GLU A 664 4.88 -39.42 29.12
N ARG A 665 5.18 -39.95 30.30
CA ARG A 665 4.26 -39.93 31.46
C ARG A 665 4.75 -38.98 32.55
N ASN A 666 3.79 -38.37 33.24
CA ASN A 666 4.02 -37.60 34.46
C ASN A 666 4.84 -38.39 35.50
N TYR A 667 5.64 -37.67 36.29
CA TYR A 667 5.47 -37.68 37.74
C TYR A 667 5.71 -36.28 38.32
N SER A 668 5.00 -35.96 39.42
CA SER A 668 5.15 -34.72 40.20
C SER A 668 6.31 -34.87 41.22
N ASP A 669 6.71 -33.90 42.06
CA ASP A 669 5.93 -32.86 42.74
C ASP A 669 6.83 -31.81 43.47
N PHE A 670 6.19 -30.89 44.20
CA PHE A 670 6.74 -29.94 45.19
C PHE A 670 7.50 -28.67 44.75
N SER A 671 7.57 -27.71 45.67
CA SER A 671 7.75 -26.27 45.41
C SER A 671 8.27 -25.52 46.65
N PHE A 672 8.85 -24.33 46.50
CA PHE A 672 8.34 -23.07 47.09
C PHE A 672 9.06 -21.81 46.53
N GLN A 673 8.66 -20.62 47.01
CA GLN A 673 8.96 -19.31 46.44
C GLN A 673 10.14 -18.57 47.11
N SER A 674 10.68 -17.58 46.40
CA SER A 674 11.54 -16.52 46.93
C SER A 674 10.76 -15.44 47.70
N GLN A 675 11.47 -14.61 48.49
CA GLN A 675 11.20 -13.20 48.95
C GLN A 675 11.98 -12.97 50.27
N THR A 676 12.36 -11.77 50.75
CA THR A 676 12.51 -10.38 50.24
C THR A 676 13.38 -9.59 51.25
N ARG A 677 13.90 -8.40 50.87
CA ARG A 677 13.53 -7.13 51.55
C ARG A 677 14.08 -5.86 50.86
N ASN A 678 13.38 -4.75 51.12
CA ASN A 678 13.71 -3.40 50.67
C ASN A 678 14.56 -2.65 51.71
N SER A 679 15.17 -1.53 51.30
CA SER A 679 15.17 -0.33 52.15
C SER A 679 15.12 0.96 51.30
N ASN A 680 14.43 1.96 51.84
CA ASN A 680 14.30 3.37 51.44
C ASN A 680 14.07 4.12 52.78
N PRO A 681 14.54 5.37 52.96
CA PRO A 681 13.59 6.49 52.82
C PRO A 681 14.21 7.82 52.36
N SER A 682 13.34 8.84 52.19
CA SER A 682 13.64 10.20 51.72
C SER A 682 13.69 11.23 52.87
N THR A 683 14.30 12.42 52.65
CA THR A 683 13.68 13.77 52.79
C THR A 683 14.69 14.92 52.54
N MET A 684 14.23 16.19 52.57
CA MET A 684 14.96 17.41 52.18
C MET A 684 15.49 18.21 53.39
N PHE A 685 16.37 19.21 53.19
CA PHE A 685 16.05 20.65 53.40
C PHE A 685 17.19 21.63 52.98
N THR A 686 16.81 22.69 52.27
CA THR A 686 17.40 24.06 52.09
C THR A 686 18.90 24.42 52.25
N SER A 687 19.30 25.37 51.38
CA SER A 687 20.15 26.58 51.60
C SER A 687 21.54 26.66 50.93
N ASN A 688 21.90 27.90 50.60
CA ASN A 688 23.09 28.44 49.89
C ASN A 688 23.70 29.54 50.82
N PRO A 689 24.85 30.21 50.55
CA PRO A 689 25.73 30.19 49.36
C PRO A 689 27.26 30.11 49.67
N MET A 690 28.13 30.21 48.62
CA MET A 690 29.56 30.63 48.62
C MET A 690 30.55 29.82 49.53
N ASP A 691 31.81 29.57 49.17
CA ASP A 691 32.78 30.45 48.48
C ASP A 691 33.85 29.67 47.66
N SER A 692 35.00 30.29 47.38
CA SER A 692 35.87 30.14 46.21
C SER A 692 37.17 29.28 46.34
N TYR A 693 37.96 29.26 45.25
CA TYR A 693 39.38 28.86 45.07
C TYR A 693 39.78 27.44 44.56
N ARG A 694 39.95 27.38 43.21
CA ARG A 694 41.21 27.11 42.45
C ARG A 694 42.06 25.81 42.62
N ARG A 695 42.54 25.35 41.45
CA ARG A 695 43.89 24.75 41.15
C ARG A 695 44.14 23.27 41.50
N GLU A 696 44.95 22.51 40.75
CA GLU A 696 45.50 22.67 39.37
C GLU A 696 45.92 21.29 38.79
N GLN A 697 46.18 21.24 37.46
CA GLN A 697 46.90 20.18 36.71
C GLN A 697 46.26 18.76 36.63
N GLU A 698 46.38 17.91 35.61
CA GLU A 698 47.04 17.84 34.27
C GLU A 698 47.87 16.54 34.14
N GLN A 699 47.50 15.68 33.18
CA GLN A 699 48.34 15.01 32.15
C GLN A 699 48.06 13.52 31.91
N ASN A 700 47.80 13.20 30.62
CA ASN A 700 48.29 12.02 29.87
C ASN A 700 47.86 10.59 30.35
N LEU A 701 47.90 9.52 29.54
CA LEU A 701 48.26 9.34 28.12
C LEU A 701 47.39 8.24 27.49
N ASN A 702 47.18 8.27 26.16
CA ASN A 702 46.62 7.13 25.40
C ASN A 702 47.68 6.05 25.13
N THR A 703 47.67 4.91 25.84
CA THR A 703 48.33 3.67 25.34
C THR A 703 47.87 2.39 26.05
N PHE A 704 47.24 1.44 25.34
CA PHE A 704 47.85 0.18 24.88
C PHE A 704 46.81 -0.85 24.38
N LEU A 705 47.22 -1.62 23.37
CA LEU A 705 46.58 -2.86 22.91
C LEU A 705 47.37 -4.07 23.41
N ASN A 706 46.70 -5.22 23.49
CA ASN A 706 47.25 -6.58 23.65
C ASN A 706 48.00 -6.93 24.96
N LYS A 707 47.47 -7.91 25.69
CA LYS A 707 48.04 -9.28 25.63
C LYS A 707 47.08 -10.36 26.14
N GLN A 708 47.39 -11.61 25.80
CA GLN A 708 46.72 -12.83 26.26
C GLN A 708 47.38 -13.33 27.55
N ALA A 709 46.66 -14.10 28.38
CA ALA A 709 47.11 -15.40 28.89
C ALA A 709 46.03 -16.14 29.73
N GLU A 710 45.85 -17.42 29.39
CA GLU A 710 45.68 -18.59 30.30
C GLU A 710 44.54 -18.73 31.34
N PHE A 711 44.08 -19.98 31.46
CA PHE A 711 43.21 -20.51 32.52
C PHE A 711 44.05 -20.95 33.74
N PRO A 712 43.41 -21.21 34.90
CA PRO A 712 43.32 -22.63 35.27
C PRO A 712 41.93 -23.10 35.72
N THR A 713 41.75 -24.42 35.70
CA THR A 713 40.53 -25.16 36.05
C THR A 713 40.55 -25.62 37.52
N THR A 714 39.42 -25.53 38.26
CA THR A 714 38.93 -26.59 39.19
C THR A 714 37.60 -26.23 39.87
N GLN A 715 36.72 -27.22 40.04
CA GLN A 715 35.68 -27.30 41.10
C GLN A 715 36.20 -28.29 42.21
N PRO A 716 35.47 -28.72 43.27
CA PRO A 716 34.08 -28.40 43.70
C PRO A 716 33.85 -28.24 45.25
N LEU A 717 32.56 -28.11 45.62
CA LEU A 717 31.88 -28.71 46.80
C LEU A 717 31.77 -28.03 48.20
N SER A 718 30.57 -28.22 48.77
CA SER A 718 30.12 -28.25 50.20
C SER A 718 29.85 -26.98 51.05
N LYS A 719 28.59 -26.92 51.54
CA LYS A 719 28.01 -26.67 52.90
C LYS A 719 29.00 -26.42 54.08
N SER A 720 28.67 -25.81 55.23
CA SER A 720 27.40 -25.58 56.00
C SER A 720 27.65 -24.46 57.08
N GLU A 721 26.76 -23.95 57.97
CA GLU A 721 25.28 -23.82 58.12
C GLU A 721 24.90 -22.89 59.33
N GLN A 722 23.61 -22.55 59.49
CA GLN A 722 22.87 -22.16 60.73
C GLN A 722 23.21 -20.89 61.58
N HIS A 723 22.14 -20.21 62.07
CA HIS A 723 22.05 -19.57 63.41
C HIS A 723 20.58 -19.29 63.83
N ILE A 724 20.32 -18.89 65.09
CA ILE A 724 19.03 -19.09 65.82
C ILE A 724 18.66 -17.89 66.74
N PHE A 725 17.37 -17.49 66.78
CA PHE A 725 16.61 -16.71 67.83
C PHE A 725 17.10 -15.27 68.19
N SER A 726 16.35 -14.33 68.81
CA SER A 726 14.90 -14.21 69.15
C SER A 726 14.45 -12.72 69.30
N GLN A 727 13.12 -12.48 69.41
CA GLN A 727 12.30 -11.46 70.15
C GLN A 727 12.85 -10.03 70.46
N ASP A 728 12.07 -8.92 70.49
CA ASP A 728 10.77 -8.70 71.21
C ASP A 728 9.87 -7.52 70.66
N PHE A 729 8.74 -7.23 71.33
CA PHE A 729 7.66 -6.21 71.04
C PHE A 729 7.66 -4.99 72.03
N PRO A 730 6.71 -3.98 72.09
CA PRO A 730 5.38 -3.72 71.45
C PRO A 730 5.27 -2.28 70.77
N ILE A 731 4.18 -1.49 70.58
CA ILE A 731 2.73 -1.46 70.96
C ILE A 731 1.81 -0.66 69.94
N HIS A 732 0.78 0.09 70.39
CA HIS A 732 -0.31 0.82 69.66
C HIS A 732 0.02 2.29 69.26
N GLY A 733 -0.73 3.09 68.47
CA GLY A 733 -2.08 3.05 67.79
C GLY A 733 -2.25 4.32 66.88
N ASP A 734 -3.40 4.83 66.38
CA ASP A 734 -4.83 4.41 66.31
C ASP A 734 -5.64 5.19 65.19
N GLN A 735 -6.94 5.54 65.35
CA GLN A 735 -7.90 6.05 64.31
C GLN A 735 -8.94 7.13 64.83
N PRO A 736 -10.03 7.60 64.13
CA PRO A 736 -10.33 7.86 62.69
C PRO A 736 -11.20 9.15 62.33
N SER A 737 -11.47 9.40 61.01
CA SER A 737 -12.80 9.77 60.38
C SER A 737 -13.25 11.22 59.96
N GLN A 738 -14.18 11.25 58.96
CA GLN A 738 -15.25 12.24 58.57
C GLN A 738 -15.07 13.37 57.49
N GLN A 739 -16.24 13.80 56.95
CA GLN A 739 -16.64 14.80 55.91
C GLN A 739 -18.03 15.41 56.37
N PRO A 740 -18.76 16.40 55.73
CA PRO A 740 -18.76 16.91 54.33
C PRO A 740 -19.13 18.43 54.08
N ALA A 741 -19.37 18.79 52.79
CA ALA A 741 -20.53 19.59 52.26
C ALA A 741 -20.44 21.07 51.73
N GLN A 742 -21.02 21.25 50.52
CA GLN A 742 -21.85 22.37 49.97
C GLN A 742 -21.26 23.55 49.12
N LEU A 743 -22.18 24.18 48.35
CA LEU A 743 -22.04 25.08 47.17
C LEU A 743 -23.08 26.24 47.22
N PRO A 744 -23.03 27.28 46.36
CA PRO A 744 -24.00 27.32 45.23
C PRO A 744 -23.63 28.11 43.94
N PHE A 745 -24.09 27.62 42.77
CA PHE A 745 -24.65 28.29 41.56
C PHE A 745 -24.05 29.60 40.94
N GLN A 746 -24.21 29.92 39.65
CA GLN A 746 -25.05 29.44 38.52
C GLN A 746 -24.19 29.46 37.20
N GLN A 747 -24.61 29.40 35.92
CA GLN A 747 -25.91 29.44 35.23
C GLN A 747 -25.94 28.48 33.98
N GLN A 748 -26.64 28.84 32.89
CA GLN A 748 -26.95 28.06 31.68
C GLN A 748 -27.52 29.01 30.58
N PRO A 749 -28.01 28.61 29.37
CA PRO A 749 -28.43 27.29 28.85
C PRO A 749 -27.80 26.97 27.45
N GLN A 750 -28.28 26.13 26.50
CA GLN A 750 -29.39 25.16 26.37
C GLN A 750 -29.04 24.12 25.26
N TYR A 751 -29.70 22.95 25.22
CA TYR A 751 -29.89 22.16 23.98
C TYR A 751 -31.13 21.24 24.08
N ALA A 752 -31.67 20.77 22.96
CA ALA A 752 -33.03 20.22 22.89
C ALA A 752 -33.15 18.68 22.76
N ARG A 753 -33.83 18.08 23.76
CA ARG A 753 -34.88 17.04 23.65
C ARG A 753 -34.85 16.08 22.44
N GLU A 754 -34.58 14.80 22.71
CA GLU A 754 -35.49 13.72 22.27
C GLU A 754 -35.58 12.60 23.33
N GLN A 755 -36.70 11.87 23.38
CA GLN A 755 -37.01 10.92 24.46
C GLN A 755 -37.40 9.53 23.95
N THR A 756 -36.97 8.50 24.67
CA THR A 756 -37.31 7.10 24.43
C THR A 756 -38.82 6.85 24.47
N LYS A 757 -39.36 6.32 23.36
CA LYS A 757 -40.73 5.80 23.27
C LYS A 757 -40.76 4.37 23.80
N SER A 758 -41.73 4.05 24.65
CA SER A 758 -42.12 2.68 24.95
C SER A 758 -43.00 2.17 23.81
N ASP A 759 -42.45 1.29 22.96
CA ASP A 759 -43.15 0.81 21.77
C ASP A 759 -44.08 -0.37 22.08
N ASP A 760 -45.38 -0.12 21.99
CA ASP A 760 -46.45 -1.12 22.07
C ASP A 760 -47.08 -1.42 20.70
N GLY A 761 -46.53 -0.88 19.61
CA GLY A 761 -47.05 -1.00 18.25
C GLY A 761 -48.28 -0.14 17.96
N TYR A 762 -48.60 0.84 18.81
CA TYR A 762 -49.64 1.84 18.56
C TYR A 762 -49.07 3.26 18.57
N ASN A 763 -49.67 4.17 17.79
CA ASN A 763 -49.26 5.56 17.73
C ASN A 763 -49.95 6.39 18.83
N TRP A 764 -49.17 7.13 19.63
CA TRP A 764 -49.63 7.87 20.81
C TRP A 764 -49.21 9.34 20.77
N ARG A 765 -50.13 10.24 21.15
CA ARG A 765 -49.86 11.67 21.34
C ARG A 765 -50.10 12.05 22.80
N LYS A 766 -49.07 12.62 23.44
CA LYS A 766 -49.17 13.19 24.79
C LYS A 766 -50.12 14.39 24.76
N TYR A 767 -51.03 14.46 25.73
CA TYR A 767 -51.99 15.57 25.87
C TYR A 767 -51.96 16.22 27.26
N GLY A 768 -51.17 15.69 28.20
CA GLY A 768 -50.98 16.31 29.51
C GLY A 768 -49.92 15.63 30.37
N GLN A 769 -49.61 16.26 31.50
CA GLN A 769 -48.79 15.75 32.60
C GLN A 769 -49.26 16.42 33.88
N LYS A 770 -49.30 15.68 35.00
CA LYS A 770 -49.59 16.22 36.33
C LYS A 770 -48.71 15.53 37.37
N GLN A 771 -48.32 16.25 38.40
CA GLN A 771 -47.76 15.65 39.61
C GLN A 771 -48.87 14.87 40.33
N VAL A 772 -48.54 13.70 40.88
CA VAL A 772 -49.49 12.89 41.65
C VAL A 772 -49.37 13.27 43.12
N LYS A 773 -50.48 13.67 43.75
CA LYS A 773 -50.48 14.11 45.15
C LYS A 773 -50.18 12.89 46.05
N GLY A 774 -48.98 12.84 46.62
CA GLY A 774 -48.46 11.69 47.39
C GLY A 774 -47.44 10.82 46.65
N SER A 775 -46.99 11.20 45.45
CA SER A 775 -45.83 10.60 44.77
C SER A 775 -44.90 11.70 44.26
N GLU A 776 -43.59 11.50 44.43
CA GLU A 776 -42.56 12.41 43.90
C GLU A 776 -42.42 12.32 42.37
N ASN A 777 -43.08 11.33 41.76
CA ASN A 777 -42.93 10.98 40.36
C ASN A 777 -44.05 11.59 39.47
N PRO A 778 -43.72 12.33 38.39
CA PRO A 778 -44.72 12.97 37.53
C PRO A 778 -45.42 11.99 36.56
N ARG A 779 -46.76 12.03 36.52
CA ARG A 779 -47.59 11.16 35.66
C ARG A 779 -47.98 11.86 34.36
N SER A 780 -47.59 11.28 33.23
CA SER A 780 -47.87 11.76 31.86
C SER A 780 -49.08 11.05 31.24
N TYR A 781 -49.85 11.77 30.43
CA TYR A 781 -51.13 11.31 29.85
C TYR A 781 -51.10 11.36 28.32
N TYR A 782 -51.48 10.26 27.67
CA TYR A 782 -51.43 10.06 26.22
C TYR A 782 -52.78 9.54 25.71
N LYS A 783 -53.16 9.93 24.49
CA LYS A 783 -54.27 9.33 23.72
C LYS A 783 -53.73 8.72 22.43
N CYS A 784 -54.40 7.71 21.88
CA CYS A 784 -54.03 7.21 20.56
C CYS A 784 -54.23 8.31 19.50
N THR A 785 -53.47 8.26 18.41
CA THR A 785 -53.56 9.24 17.31
C THR A 785 -54.56 8.86 16.23
N PHE A 786 -55.08 7.63 16.23
CA PHE A 786 -56.10 7.20 15.28
C PHE A 786 -57.43 7.94 15.54
N SER A 787 -58.14 8.29 14.47
CA SER A 787 -59.41 9.03 14.53
C SER A 787 -60.44 8.27 15.38
N ASN A 788 -61.16 9.02 16.22
CA ASN A 788 -62.20 8.52 17.14
C ASN A 788 -61.78 7.33 18.04
N CYS A 789 -60.47 7.12 18.25
CA CYS A 789 -59.99 6.05 19.13
C CYS A 789 -60.15 6.42 20.61
N PRO A 790 -60.88 5.63 21.42
CA PRO A 790 -61.15 5.98 22.82
C PRO A 790 -59.94 5.75 23.74
N THR A 791 -58.93 4.99 23.30
CA THR A 791 -57.85 4.47 24.14
C THR A 791 -56.89 5.56 24.61
N LYS A 792 -56.62 5.54 25.92
CA LYS A 792 -55.72 6.49 26.60
C LYS A 792 -54.77 5.72 27.51
N LYS A 793 -53.49 6.11 27.57
CA LYS A 793 -52.52 5.54 28.51
C LYS A 793 -51.89 6.60 29.41
N LYS A 794 -51.65 6.23 30.66
CA LYS A 794 -50.92 7.00 31.66
C LYS A 794 -49.54 6.36 31.85
N VAL A 795 -48.51 7.18 32.00
CA VAL A 795 -47.12 6.73 32.21
C VAL A 795 -46.54 7.53 33.37
N GLU A 796 -46.19 6.87 34.47
CA GLU A 796 -45.40 7.48 35.53
C GLU A 796 -43.91 7.21 35.28
N ARG A 797 -43.07 8.20 35.61
CA ARG A 797 -41.61 8.12 35.46
C ARG A 797 -40.95 8.60 36.75
N ASN A 798 -39.86 7.94 37.13
CA ASN A 798 -39.08 8.39 38.28
C ASN A 798 -38.25 9.65 37.98
N LEU A 799 -37.54 10.16 38.98
CA LEU A 799 -36.73 11.39 38.88
C LEU A 799 -35.61 11.27 37.82
N GLU A 800 -35.04 10.08 37.62
CA GLU A 800 -34.06 9.81 36.55
C GLU A 800 -34.71 9.56 35.17
N GLY A 801 -36.03 9.70 35.08
CA GLY A 801 -36.79 9.63 33.82
C GLY A 801 -37.13 8.23 33.31
N HIS A 802 -36.77 7.16 34.03
CA HIS A 802 -37.16 5.79 33.71
C HIS A 802 -38.66 5.59 33.95
N ILE A 803 -39.30 4.74 33.14
CA ILE A 803 -40.73 4.44 33.29
C ILE A 803 -40.93 3.44 34.43
N THR A 804 -41.73 3.81 35.43
CA THR A 804 -42.06 2.96 36.58
C THR A 804 -43.42 2.28 36.44
N GLU A 805 -44.41 2.96 35.85
CA GLU A 805 -45.77 2.43 35.67
C GLU A 805 -46.33 2.84 34.29
N ILE A 806 -47.02 1.92 33.60
CA ILE A 806 -47.87 2.22 32.45
C ILE A 806 -49.26 1.64 32.67
N VAL A 807 -50.30 2.47 32.66
CA VAL A 807 -51.71 2.06 32.81
C VAL A 807 -52.51 2.48 31.58
N TYR A 808 -53.07 1.50 30.87
CA TYR A 808 -53.97 1.71 29.74
C TYR A 808 -55.42 1.79 30.22
N LYS A 809 -56.26 2.61 29.58
CA LYS A 809 -57.70 2.65 29.81
C LYS A 809 -58.48 2.69 28.48
N GLY A 810 -59.41 1.75 28.35
CA GLY A 810 -60.09 1.43 27.09
C GLY A 810 -59.30 0.42 26.24
N SER A 811 -59.94 -0.05 25.18
CA SER A 811 -59.32 -0.91 24.14
C SER A 811 -59.23 -0.14 22.83
N HIS A 812 -58.34 -0.54 21.91
CA HIS A 812 -58.28 0.04 20.57
C HIS A 812 -59.42 -0.52 19.71
N ASN A 813 -60.12 0.38 19.01
CA ASN A 813 -61.15 0.08 18.02
C ASN A 813 -60.58 -0.05 16.58
N HIS A 814 -59.25 -0.21 16.46
CA HIS A 814 -58.55 -0.36 15.19
C HIS A 814 -57.35 -1.32 15.37
N PRO A 815 -56.90 -2.01 14.31
CA PRO A 815 -55.70 -2.84 14.36
C PRO A 815 -54.44 -2.01 14.59
N LYS A 816 -53.35 -2.67 14.99
CA LYS A 816 -52.01 -2.05 15.03
C LYS A 816 -51.61 -1.62 13.61
N PRO A 817 -51.19 -0.35 13.37
CA PRO A 817 -50.79 0.09 12.04
C PRO A 817 -49.62 -0.74 11.49
N GLN A 818 -49.80 -1.36 10.32
CA GLN A 818 -48.70 -2.08 9.67
C GLN A 818 -47.65 -1.10 9.13
N SER A 819 -46.38 -1.37 9.40
CA SER A 819 -45.26 -0.60 8.85
C SER A 819 -45.16 -0.84 7.34
N THR A 820 -45.26 0.22 6.54
CA THR A 820 -45.54 0.11 5.10
C THR A 820 -44.29 0.03 4.22
N ARG A 821 -44.14 -1.08 3.50
CA ARG A 821 -43.72 -1.11 2.08
C ARG A 821 -44.43 -2.25 1.34
N ARG A 822 -44.94 -1.96 0.15
CA ARG A 822 -45.48 -2.94 -0.81
C ARG A 822 -45.22 -2.46 -2.25
N SER A 823 -45.14 -3.43 -3.16
CA SER A 823 -45.34 -3.28 -4.60
C SER A 823 -45.99 -4.58 -5.09
N SER A 824 -46.72 -4.57 -6.19
CA SER A 824 -47.52 -5.73 -6.64
C SER A 824 -47.69 -5.76 -8.16
N SER A 825 -47.55 -6.94 -8.74
CA SER A 825 -47.96 -7.32 -10.09
C SER A 825 -49.33 -8.00 -10.08
N ASN A 826 -49.92 -8.28 -11.25
CA ASN A 826 -51.05 -9.22 -11.40
C ASN A 826 -51.10 -9.79 -12.83
N ALA A 827 -51.71 -10.97 -13.00
CA ALA A 827 -51.90 -11.67 -14.27
C ALA A 827 -53.06 -12.70 -14.20
N LEU A 828 -53.66 -13.05 -15.35
CA LEU A 828 -54.54 -14.19 -15.68
C LEU A 828 -54.37 -14.45 -17.21
N HIS A 829 -54.73 -15.57 -17.86
CA HIS A 829 -55.57 -16.73 -17.52
C HIS A 829 -55.05 -18.05 -18.19
N ASN A 830 -55.78 -19.18 -18.07
CA ASN A 830 -55.48 -20.54 -18.61
C ASN A 830 -56.59 -20.96 -19.64
N PRO A 831 -56.72 -22.19 -20.25
CA PRO A 831 -56.10 -23.54 -20.07
C PRO A 831 -55.47 -24.13 -21.40
N ALA A 832 -55.34 -25.42 -21.78
CA ALA A 832 -55.85 -26.72 -21.31
C ALA A 832 -55.09 -28.01 -21.80
N TYR A 833 -55.19 -29.08 -21.00
CA TYR A 833 -55.30 -30.55 -21.26
C TYR A 833 -54.63 -31.33 -22.44
N THR A 834 -53.75 -32.29 -22.05
CA THR A 834 -53.49 -33.68 -22.56
C THR A 834 -53.11 -33.95 -24.04
N GLY A 835 -52.15 -34.84 -24.37
CA GLY A 835 -51.34 -35.77 -23.54
C GLY A 835 -50.19 -36.51 -24.30
N MET A 836 -49.49 -37.41 -23.59
CA MET A 836 -48.32 -38.25 -24.03
C MET A 836 -48.68 -39.40 -25.01
N PRO A 837 -47.73 -40.21 -25.60
CA PRO A 837 -46.25 -40.29 -25.44
C PRO A 837 -45.43 -40.38 -26.77
N GLY A 838 -44.09 -40.56 -26.70
CA GLY A 838 -43.35 -41.29 -27.77
C GLY A 838 -41.88 -40.90 -28.06
N GLN A 839 -41.03 -41.90 -28.29
CA GLN A 839 -39.69 -41.86 -28.95
C GLN A 839 -39.85 -42.22 -30.45
N PRO A 840 -38.83 -42.16 -31.37
CA PRO A 840 -37.37 -42.15 -31.14
C PRO A 840 -36.48 -41.23 -32.04
N LEU A 841 -35.18 -41.50 -31.92
CA LEU A 841 -33.97 -41.08 -32.65
C LEU A 841 -34.04 -40.91 -34.19
N VAL A 842 -33.18 -39.99 -34.71
CA VAL A 842 -32.38 -40.06 -35.98
C VAL A 842 -33.20 -40.11 -37.30
N GLU A 843 -32.98 -39.26 -38.31
CA GLU A 843 -31.76 -39.22 -39.15
C GLU A 843 -31.54 -37.88 -39.92
N ASN A 844 -30.53 -37.90 -40.79
CA ASN A 844 -29.93 -36.90 -41.68
C ASN A 844 -30.83 -36.02 -42.60
N ASP A 845 -30.17 -34.98 -43.17
CA ASP A 845 -30.34 -34.45 -44.55
C ASP A 845 -31.67 -33.72 -44.92
N GLN A 846 -31.72 -32.73 -45.83
CA GLN A 846 -30.69 -32.00 -46.60
C GLN A 846 -31.25 -30.62 -47.07
N VAL A 847 -30.38 -29.77 -47.66
CA VAL A 847 -30.65 -28.59 -48.53
C VAL A 847 -31.89 -27.69 -48.32
N ASP A 848 -31.63 -26.41 -48.01
CA ASP A 848 -31.80 -25.24 -48.91
C ASP A 848 -33.10 -25.03 -49.75
N PRO A 849 -33.43 -23.78 -50.19
CA PRO A 849 -32.95 -22.47 -49.72
C PRO A 849 -33.98 -21.30 -49.75
N VAL A 850 -33.50 -20.10 -49.41
CA VAL A 850 -33.71 -18.82 -50.16
C VAL A 850 -34.96 -17.92 -49.93
N THR A 851 -34.68 -16.61 -50.02
CA THR A 851 -35.57 -15.44 -50.24
C THR A 851 -36.65 -15.03 -49.21
N THR A 852 -36.26 -14.08 -48.36
CA THR A 852 -36.75 -12.65 -48.35
C THR A 852 -37.65 -12.22 -49.53
N PRO A 853 -38.61 -11.26 -49.38
CA PRO A 853 -38.25 -9.91 -48.92
C PRO A 853 -39.35 -9.02 -48.26
N GLU A 854 -38.94 -7.78 -47.97
CA GLU A 854 -39.73 -6.52 -47.96
C GLU A 854 -40.85 -6.34 -46.90
N ASN A 855 -40.87 -5.21 -46.14
CA ASN A 855 -41.32 -3.84 -46.48
C ASN A 855 -42.84 -3.78 -46.77
N SER A 856 -43.63 -2.81 -46.28
CA SER A 856 -43.26 -1.47 -45.76
C SER A 856 -44.29 -0.85 -44.79
N SER A 857 -43.98 0.37 -44.30
CA SER A 857 -44.85 1.38 -43.65
C SER A 857 -46.20 1.64 -44.37
N THR A 858 -47.28 2.17 -43.75
CA THR A 858 -47.49 3.55 -43.16
C THR A 858 -48.81 3.60 -42.34
N SER A 859 -48.95 4.28 -41.19
CA SER A 859 -49.20 5.73 -40.90
C SER A 859 -50.67 6.23 -41.02
N PHE A 860 -51.02 7.24 -40.19
CA PHE A 860 -52.33 7.95 -40.03
C PHE A 860 -53.48 7.14 -39.37
N GLY A 861 -54.42 7.75 -38.63
CA GLY A 861 -54.51 9.13 -38.11
C GLY A 861 -55.78 9.41 -37.26
N GLU A 862 -55.61 10.19 -36.18
CA GLU A 862 -56.50 11.18 -35.50
C GLU A 862 -58.05 11.06 -35.38
N GLU A 863 -58.54 11.29 -34.14
CA GLU A 863 -59.73 12.12 -33.74
C GLU A 863 -61.19 11.61 -34.01
N GLU A 864 -62.29 11.98 -33.30
CA GLU A 864 -62.55 12.80 -32.07
C GLU A 864 -63.96 12.51 -31.42
N PHE A 865 -64.21 12.99 -30.18
CA PHE A 865 -65.52 13.18 -29.47
C PHE A 865 -66.49 11.96 -29.27
N GLU A 866 -67.59 11.94 -28.46
CA GLU A 866 -68.46 12.93 -27.76
C GLU A 866 -68.81 12.57 -26.26
N GLN A 867 -69.74 13.34 -25.65
CA GLN A 867 -70.28 13.38 -24.25
C GLN A 867 -71.37 12.27 -23.98
N GLY A 868 -72.02 12.06 -22.81
CA GLY A 868 -71.98 12.63 -21.43
C GLY A 868 -73.20 12.21 -20.55
N SER A 869 -73.26 12.64 -19.26
CA SER A 869 -74.36 12.45 -18.23
C SER A 869 -74.50 11.04 -17.56
N SER A 870 -75.07 10.81 -16.35
CA SER A 870 -75.71 11.68 -15.32
C SER A 870 -75.75 11.08 -13.87
N MET A 871 -75.66 11.95 -12.84
CA MET A 871 -76.21 11.95 -11.42
C MET A 871 -76.10 10.78 -10.38
N HIS A 872 -75.67 11.15 -9.15
CA HIS A 872 -76.13 10.82 -7.74
C HIS A 872 -76.35 9.36 -7.23
N ASP A 873 -76.31 8.98 -5.92
CA ASP A 873 -76.38 9.75 -4.64
C ASP A 873 -75.58 9.13 -3.42
N ASP A 874 -76.02 9.28 -2.15
CA ASP A 874 -75.23 9.45 -0.88
C ASP A 874 -75.14 8.27 0.18
N ASP A 875 -74.43 8.52 1.31
CA ASP A 875 -74.64 8.11 2.74
C ASP A 875 -73.77 7.05 3.53
N ASN A 876 -73.95 6.96 4.88
CA ASN A 876 -72.92 6.59 5.92
C ASN A 876 -73.26 5.51 7.01
N GLU A 877 -72.21 4.87 7.59
CA GLU A 877 -72.07 4.23 8.97
C GLU A 877 -73.12 3.17 9.47
N PRO A 878 -73.14 2.61 10.73
CA PRO A 878 -72.11 2.30 11.77
C PRO A 878 -72.22 0.88 12.48
N GLU A 879 -71.50 0.69 13.62
CA GLU A 879 -71.77 -0.17 14.82
C GLU A 879 -71.23 -1.63 15.06
N ALA A 880 -70.17 -1.72 15.88
CA ALA A 880 -69.97 -2.46 17.17
C ALA A 880 -70.54 -3.88 17.50
N LYS A 881 -69.69 -4.78 18.08
CA LYS A 881 -69.81 -5.40 19.47
C LYS A 881 -68.80 -6.54 19.86
N ARG A 882 -68.13 -6.37 21.04
CA ARG A 882 -68.07 -7.26 22.26
C ARG A 882 -67.44 -8.70 22.32
N TRP A 883 -66.25 -8.80 22.95
CA TRP A 883 -65.79 -9.72 24.06
C TRP A 883 -65.50 -11.26 23.96
N LYS A 884 -64.39 -11.66 24.65
CA LYS A 884 -64.09 -12.85 25.53
C LYS A 884 -63.92 -14.31 25.02
N GLY A 885 -63.21 -15.11 25.84
CA GLY A 885 -62.90 -16.56 25.75
C GLY A 885 -61.40 -16.83 25.47
N GLU A 886 -60.49 -17.33 26.33
CA GLU A 886 -60.43 -18.15 27.58
C GLU A 886 -60.21 -19.68 27.40
N ASN A 887 -59.27 -20.22 28.19
CA ASN A 887 -58.81 -21.62 28.42
C ASN A 887 -58.07 -22.34 27.26
N ASP A 888 -56.94 -23.06 27.40
CA ASP A 888 -56.25 -23.84 28.47
C ASP A 888 -56.45 -25.37 28.42
N SER A 889 -55.46 -26.11 28.94
CA SER A 889 -55.34 -27.58 29.17
C SER A 889 -55.12 -28.52 27.95
N GLU A 890 -54.58 -29.74 28.10
CA GLU A 890 -53.32 -30.20 28.77
C GLU A 890 -53.03 -31.70 28.40
N GLY A 891 -51.78 -32.16 28.57
CA GLY A 891 -51.39 -33.60 28.54
C GLY A 891 -51.20 -34.25 27.14
N VAL A 892 -50.48 -35.38 26.97
CA VAL A 892 -49.69 -36.24 27.89
C VAL A 892 -48.44 -36.80 27.16
N SER A 893 -47.40 -37.22 27.91
CA SER A 893 -46.13 -37.87 27.52
C SER A 893 -46.26 -39.06 26.52
N ALA A 894 -45.24 -39.57 25.80
CA ALA A 894 -43.80 -39.68 26.14
C ALA A 894 -42.88 -40.03 24.92
N ALA A 895 -41.58 -40.25 25.21
CA ALA A 895 -40.62 -41.08 24.44
C ALA A 895 -40.12 -40.64 23.03
N GLY A 896 -39.15 -39.71 23.03
CA GLY A 896 -37.79 -40.05 22.57
C GLY A 896 -37.44 -40.13 21.08
N SER A 897 -36.93 -39.02 20.53
CA SER A 897 -35.87 -39.06 19.51
C SER A 897 -34.79 -38.02 19.84
N ARG A 898 -33.52 -38.42 19.88
CA ARG A 898 -32.38 -37.53 20.12
C ARG A 898 -31.87 -37.00 18.78
N THR A 899 -32.10 -35.72 18.49
CA THR A 899 -31.42 -35.07 17.37
C THR A 899 -29.91 -35.02 17.62
N VAL A 900 -29.14 -35.31 16.58
CA VAL A 900 -27.67 -35.32 16.63
C VAL A 900 -27.18 -33.89 16.90
N ARG A 901 -26.34 -33.69 17.93
CA ARG A 901 -25.64 -32.42 18.15
C ARG A 901 -24.57 -32.23 17.07
N GLU A 902 -24.51 -31.02 16.53
CA GLU A 902 -23.38 -30.62 15.69
C GLU A 902 -22.03 -30.78 16.43
N PRO A 903 -20.95 -31.14 15.73
CA PRO A 903 -19.62 -31.25 16.34
C PRO A 903 -19.12 -29.86 16.79
N ARG A 904 -18.97 -29.70 18.11
CA ARG A 904 -18.40 -28.49 18.71
C ARG A 904 -16.88 -28.57 18.71
N ILE A 905 -16.23 -27.51 18.22
CA ILE A 905 -14.77 -27.42 18.20
C ILE A 905 -14.32 -26.72 19.49
N VAL A 906 -13.47 -27.39 20.29
CA VAL A 906 -12.86 -26.82 21.49
C VAL A 906 -11.38 -26.59 21.21
N VAL A 907 -10.92 -25.36 21.46
CA VAL A 907 -9.52 -24.94 21.31
C VAL A 907 -9.05 -24.41 22.66
N GLN A 908 -8.04 -25.07 23.23
CA GLN A 908 -7.32 -24.58 24.42
C GLN A 908 -5.99 -23.98 23.98
N THR A 909 -5.62 -22.83 24.53
CA THR A 909 -4.41 -22.10 24.15
C THR A 909 -3.85 -21.33 25.35
N THR A 910 -2.54 -21.37 25.54
CA THR A 910 -1.86 -20.53 26.53
C THR A 910 -1.81 -19.09 26.05
N SER A 911 -2.53 -18.19 26.71
CA SER A 911 -2.66 -16.78 26.33
C SER A 911 -2.88 -15.89 27.54
N ASP A 912 -2.12 -14.80 27.63
CA ASP A 912 -2.31 -13.79 28.67
C ASP A 912 -3.50 -12.84 28.34
N ILE A 913 -4.17 -13.02 27.19
CA ILE A 913 -5.34 -12.25 26.72
C ILE A 913 -6.58 -13.15 26.58
N ASP A 914 -7.72 -12.69 27.09
CA ASP A 914 -9.01 -13.43 27.19
C ASP A 914 -9.67 -13.77 25.84
N ILE A 915 -9.36 -13.03 24.77
CA ILE A 915 -10.00 -13.20 23.45
C ILE A 915 -8.89 -13.34 22.41
N LEU A 916 -8.81 -14.52 21.82
CA LEU A 916 -7.98 -14.76 20.64
C LEU A 916 -8.66 -14.20 19.39
N ASP A 917 -7.88 -13.51 18.56
CA ASP A 917 -8.30 -13.09 17.23
C ASP A 917 -8.26 -14.30 16.29
N ASP A 918 -9.41 -14.62 15.72
CA ASP A 918 -9.62 -15.67 14.71
C ASP A 918 -10.05 -15.06 13.37
N GLY A 919 -9.87 -13.73 13.19
CA GLY A 919 -10.28 -12.95 12.04
C GLY A 919 -11.79 -12.73 11.93
N TYR A 920 -12.62 -13.49 12.64
CA TYR A 920 -14.07 -13.34 12.60
C TYR A 920 -14.55 -12.20 13.50
N ARG A 921 -15.54 -11.44 13.02
CA ARG A 921 -16.10 -10.31 13.78
C ARG A 921 -17.13 -10.82 14.79
N TRP A 922 -16.80 -10.74 16.07
CA TRP A 922 -17.64 -11.20 17.17
C TRP A 922 -18.31 -10.05 17.92
N ARG A 923 -19.52 -10.29 18.44
CA ARG A 923 -20.15 -9.44 19.45
C ARG A 923 -20.46 -10.27 20.68
N LYS A 924 -19.91 -9.86 21.83
CA LYS A 924 -20.26 -10.40 23.14
C LYS A 924 -21.76 -10.14 23.39
N TYR A 925 -22.51 -11.17 23.75
CA TYR A 925 -23.94 -11.08 24.04
C TYR A 925 -24.30 -11.54 25.46
N GLY A 926 -23.32 -12.07 26.21
CA GLY A 926 -23.50 -12.43 27.60
C GLY A 926 -22.19 -12.81 28.28
N GLN A 927 -22.24 -12.95 29.60
CA GLN A 927 -21.18 -13.52 30.42
C GLN A 927 -21.85 -14.19 31.62
N LYS A 928 -21.30 -15.32 32.09
CA LYS A 928 -21.88 -16.08 33.20
C LYS A 928 -20.76 -16.65 34.07
N VAL A 929 -20.87 -16.47 35.39
CA VAL A 929 -20.01 -17.17 36.35
C VAL A 929 -20.28 -18.67 36.26
N VAL A 930 -19.23 -19.47 36.14
CA VAL A 930 -19.33 -20.93 35.98
C VAL A 930 -19.14 -21.59 37.34
N LYS A 931 -20.09 -22.45 37.73
CA LYS A 931 -20.03 -23.13 39.04
C LYS A 931 -18.79 -24.03 39.09
N GLY A 932 -17.85 -23.70 39.97
CA GLY A 932 -16.56 -24.41 40.12
C GLY A 932 -15.38 -23.81 39.32
N ASN A 933 -15.55 -22.65 38.67
CA ASN A 933 -14.46 -21.91 38.03
C ASN A 933 -14.51 -20.44 38.49
N PRO A 934 -13.44 -19.88 39.10
CA PRO A 934 -13.42 -18.47 39.49
C PRO A 934 -13.50 -17.51 38.29
N ASN A 935 -13.18 -17.98 37.08
CA ASN A 935 -13.17 -17.16 35.86
C ASN A 935 -14.55 -17.16 35.16
N PRO A 936 -15.18 -15.98 34.91
CA PRO A 936 -16.52 -15.90 34.33
C PRO A 936 -16.54 -16.05 32.79
N ARG A 937 -17.11 -17.16 32.29
CA ARG A 937 -17.26 -17.50 30.86
C ARG A 937 -18.02 -16.44 30.07
N SER A 938 -17.39 -15.90 29.03
CA SER A 938 -17.96 -14.91 28.11
C SER A 938 -18.54 -15.57 26.85
N TYR A 939 -19.67 -15.06 26.36
CA TYR A 939 -20.40 -15.62 25.21
C TYR A 939 -20.49 -14.63 24.06
N TYR A 940 -20.19 -15.09 22.84
CA TYR A 940 -20.04 -14.30 21.63
C TYR A 940 -20.80 -14.92 20.46
N LYS A 941 -21.36 -14.08 19.59
CA LYS A 941 -21.95 -14.50 18.31
C LYS A 941 -21.30 -13.73 17.17
N CYS A 942 -21.27 -14.31 15.97
CA CYS A 942 -20.76 -13.59 14.82
C CYS A 942 -21.64 -12.35 14.51
N THR A 943 -21.03 -11.28 14.00
CA THR A 943 -21.76 -10.07 13.57
C THR A 943 -22.18 -10.10 12.10
N TYR A 944 -21.80 -11.12 11.35
CA TYR A 944 -22.24 -11.23 9.95
C TYR A 944 -23.73 -11.59 9.88
N ASN A 945 -24.45 -10.95 8.97
CA ASN A 945 -25.90 -11.02 8.94
C ASN A 945 -26.36 -12.42 8.47
N GLY A 946 -27.18 -13.10 9.27
CA GLY A 946 -27.58 -14.49 8.98
C GLY A 946 -26.54 -15.57 9.30
N CYS A 947 -25.44 -15.25 9.98
CA CYS A 947 -24.46 -16.24 10.42
C CYS A 947 -24.89 -16.94 11.72
N PRO A 948 -24.94 -18.29 11.77
CA PRO A 948 -25.43 -19.01 12.95
C PRO A 948 -24.40 -19.07 14.10
N VAL A 949 -23.11 -18.86 13.82
CA VAL A 949 -22.01 -19.27 14.70
C VAL A 949 -21.95 -18.49 16.00
N ARG A 950 -21.70 -19.24 17.07
CA ARG A 950 -21.45 -18.75 18.43
C ARG A 950 -20.13 -19.31 18.94
N LYS A 951 -19.44 -18.56 19.79
CA LYS A 951 -18.33 -19.09 20.60
C LYS A 951 -18.47 -18.66 22.06
N HIS A 952 -17.97 -19.48 22.97
CA HIS A 952 -17.81 -19.10 24.37
C HIS A 952 -16.37 -19.28 24.82
N VAL A 953 -15.88 -18.37 25.66
CA VAL A 953 -14.48 -18.32 26.10
C VAL A 953 -14.42 -18.24 27.62
N GLU A 954 -13.55 -19.03 28.23
CA GLU A 954 -13.24 -19.01 29.66
C GLU A 954 -11.76 -19.35 29.89
N ARG A 955 -11.19 -18.96 31.03
CA ARG A 955 -9.91 -19.51 31.50
C ARG A 955 -10.15 -20.79 32.27
N ALA A 956 -9.20 -21.72 32.26
CA ALA A 956 -9.28 -22.92 33.08
C ALA A 956 -9.30 -22.55 34.58
N SER A 957 -9.91 -23.40 35.42
CA SER A 957 -9.95 -23.19 36.87
C SER A 957 -8.62 -23.49 37.56
N HIS A 958 -7.76 -24.29 36.94
CA HIS A 958 -6.47 -24.74 37.47
C HIS A 958 -5.24 -24.04 36.84
N ASP A 959 -5.41 -23.39 35.68
CA ASP A 959 -4.37 -22.58 35.03
C ASP A 959 -5.00 -21.30 34.49
N LEU A 960 -4.58 -20.15 35.03
CA LEU A 960 -5.05 -18.85 34.58
C LEU A 960 -4.52 -18.47 33.19
N ARG A 961 -3.50 -19.14 32.64
CA ARG A 961 -2.98 -18.88 31.29
C ARG A 961 -3.66 -19.71 30.20
N ALA A 962 -4.25 -20.86 30.54
CA ALA A 962 -5.05 -21.67 29.62
C ALA A 962 -6.41 -21.03 29.32
N VAL A 963 -6.54 -20.43 28.13
CA VAL A 963 -7.80 -19.93 27.59
C VAL A 963 -8.48 -21.03 26.77
N ILE A 964 -9.70 -21.38 27.13
CA ILE A 964 -10.54 -22.40 26.47
C ILE A 964 -11.62 -21.67 25.67
N THR A 965 -11.58 -21.81 24.35
CA THR A 965 -12.62 -21.33 23.42
C THR A 965 -13.40 -22.52 22.86
N THR A 966 -14.73 -22.48 22.89
CA THR A 966 -15.59 -23.48 22.23
C THR A 966 -16.45 -22.81 21.18
N TYR A 967 -16.46 -23.35 19.97
CA TYR A 967 -17.28 -22.91 18.84
C TYR A 967 -18.49 -23.84 18.63
N GLU A 968 -19.60 -23.26 18.19
CA GLU A 968 -20.87 -23.94 17.88
C GLU A 968 -21.44 -23.36 16.56
N GLY A 969 -21.67 -24.23 15.57
CA GLY A 969 -21.99 -23.87 14.18
C GLY A 969 -20.76 -23.68 13.28
N LYS A 970 -20.99 -23.58 11.96
CA LYS A 970 -19.98 -23.23 10.93
C LYS A 970 -20.31 -21.88 10.28
N HIS A 971 -19.27 -21.11 9.92
CA HIS A 971 -19.45 -19.81 9.26
C HIS A 971 -19.95 -20.02 7.82
N ASN A 972 -20.96 -19.25 7.43
CA ASN A 972 -21.55 -19.22 6.08
C ASN A 972 -21.11 -17.97 5.29
N HIS A 973 -19.91 -17.48 5.60
CA HIS A 973 -19.28 -16.31 4.99
C HIS A 973 -17.77 -16.34 5.29
N ASP A 974 -16.99 -15.65 4.47
CA ASP A 974 -15.54 -15.54 4.64
C ASP A 974 -15.13 -14.67 5.83
N VAL A 975 -13.86 -14.79 6.20
CA VAL A 975 -13.21 -13.98 7.24
C VAL A 975 -13.25 -12.50 6.85
N PRO A 976 -13.97 -11.62 7.57
CA PRO A 976 -14.13 -10.23 7.15
C PRO A 976 -12.81 -9.44 7.23
N ALA A 977 -12.48 -8.69 6.18
CA ALA A 977 -11.27 -7.89 6.13
C ALA A 977 -11.14 -6.92 7.33
N ALA A 978 -10.01 -7.00 8.04
CA ALA A 978 -9.74 -6.19 9.23
C ALA A 978 -9.59 -4.70 8.87
N ARG A 979 -10.59 -3.88 9.25
CA ARG A 979 -10.61 -2.44 8.97
C ARG A 979 -9.99 -1.60 10.09
N GLY A 980 -8.76 -1.16 9.85
CA GLY A 980 -8.36 0.21 10.16
C GLY A 980 -8.53 1.06 8.90
N SER A 981 -9.78 1.43 8.57
CA SER A 981 -10.15 2.34 7.47
C SER A 981 -11.63 2.71 7.56
N GLY A 982 -11.95 4.01 7.47
CA GLY A 982 -13.32 4.48 7.21
C GLY A 982 -13.78 4.17 5.77
N SER A 983 -15.03 4.39 5.38
CA SER A 983 -16.20 4.87 6.13
C SER A 983 -17.49 4.26 5.53
N TYR A 984 -18.66 4.78 5.95
CA TYR A 984 -20.01 4.69 5.36
C TYR A 984 -20.45 3.41 4.61
N ASN A 985 -21.53 2.80 5.11
CA ASN A 985 -22.41 1.95 4.32
C ASN A 985 -23.61 2.77 3.83
N MET A 986 -24.03 2.57 2.58
CA MET A 986 -25.44 2.72 2.20
C MET A 986 -25.87 1.56 1.29
N THR A 987 -27.02 0.98 1.61
CA THR A 987 -27.49 -0.30 1.06
C THR A 987 -28.45 -0.15 -0.11
N ARG A 988 -28.42 -1.10 -1.06
CA ARG A 988 -29.59 -1.45 -1.88
C ARG A 988 -29.94 -2.94 -1.64
N PRO A 989 -31.23 -3.36 -1.62
CA PRO A 989 -31.61 -4.71 -1.21
C PRO A 989 -31.32 -5.81 -2.23
N GLN A 990 -31.33 -7.06 -1.75
CA GLN A 990 -31.39 -8.29 -2.54
C GLN A 990 -32.79 -8.50 -3.15
N ALA A 991 -32.85 -9.31 -4.21
CA ALA A 991 -33.99 -10.18 -4.51
C ALA A 991 -33.52 -11.65 -4.40
N VAL A 992 -34.42 -12.59 -4.16
CA VAL A 992 -34.10 -14.00 -3.85
C VAL A 992 -34.78 -14.94 -4.86
N SER A 993 -34.15 -16.08 -5.09
CA SER A 993 -34.51 -17.17 -6.02
C SER A 993 -35.78 -17.96 -5.68
N GLY A 994 -36.40 -18.50 -6.74
CA GLY A 994 -36.94 -19.88 -6.77
C GLY A 994 -36.36 -20.56 -8.03
N ASN A 995 -35.77 -21.76 -7.97
CA ASN A 995 -36.39 -23.10 -7.78
C ASN A 995 -37.30 -23.49 -8.95
N SER A 996 -37.24 -24.70 -9.53
CA SER A 996 -36.56 -25.96 -9.18
C SER A 996 -36.10 -26.69 -10.48
N SER A 997 -35.55 -27.91 -10.56
CA SER A 997 -35.53 -29.12 -9.68
C SER A 997 -34.28 -29.99 -9.94
N ALA A 998 -33.94 -30.88 -9.01
CA ALA A 998 -32.98 -31.97 -9.24
C ALA A 998 -33.64 -33.18 -9.96
N PRO A 999 -32.83 -34.12 -10.50
CA PRO A 999 -32.88 -35.47 -9.92
C PRO A 999 -31.50 -36.05 -9.56
N THR A 1000 -31.49 -37.30 -9.10
CA THR A 1000 -30.42 -37.92 -8.30
C THR A 1000 -29.35 -38.70 -9.07
N ALA A 1001 -28.12 -38.57 -8.56
CA ALA A 1001 -26.95 -39.44 -8.65
C ALA A 1001 -27.08 -40.87 -9.23
N ILE A 1002 -26.13 -41.21 -10.12
CA ILE A 1002 -25.61 -42.56 -10.34
C ILE A 1002 -24.07 -42.51 -10.33
N ARG A 1003 -23.42 -43.46 -9.65
CA ARG A 1003 -21.98 -43.81 -9.83
C ARG A 1003 -21.88 -44.98 -10.80
N PRO A 1004 -20.84 -45.02 -11.65
CA PRO A 1004 -19.93 -46.18 -11.59
C PRO A 1004 -18.52 -45.80 -11.16
N ALA A 1005 -17.65 -46.82 -11.04
CA ALA A 1005 -16.24 -46.69 -10.65
C ALA A 1005 -15.29 -47.02 -11.82
N ALA A 1006 -13.99 -46.93 -11.55
CA ALA A 1006 -12.92 -47.14 -12.52
C ALA A 1006 -12.90 -48.54 -13.16
N MET A 1007 -12.35 -48.60 -14.37
CA MET A 1007 -11.61 -49.75 -14.89
C MET A 1007 -10.30 -49.28 -15.52
N ALA A 1008 -9.32 -50.19 -15.62
CA ALA A 1008 -7.97 -49.91 -16.09
C ALA A 1008 -7.63 -50.73 -17.35
N GLY A 1009 -6.55 -50.33 -18.04
CA GLY A 1009 -6.04 -50.98 -19.24
C GLY A 1009 -6.22 -50.13 -20.51
N HIS A 1010 -5.38 -50.26 -21.55
CA HIS A 1010 -4.17 -51.09 -21.61
C HIS A 1010 -3.12 -50.49 -22.58
N THR A 1011 -1.85 -50.72 -22.22
CA THR A 1011 -0.64 -50.78 -23.06
C THR A 1011 -0.76 -50.56 -24.57
N ASN A 1012 0.07 -49.66 -25.11
CA ASN A 1012 1.12 -50.04 -26.07
C ASN A 1012 2.20 -48.94 -26.19
N GLY A 1013 3.44 -49.32 -26.55
CA GLY A 1013 4.55 -48.39 -26.74
C GLY A 1013 5.67 -48.98 -27.59
N VAL A 1014 6.39 -48.14 -28.33
CA VAL A 1014 7.44 -48.55 -29.27
C VAL A 1014 8.67 -47.63 -29.17
N LEU A 1015 9.74 -48.21 -28.64
CA LEU A 1015 11.19 -48.04 -28.92
C LEU A 1015 11.80 -46.65 -29.24
N TYR A 1016 12.90 -46.38 -28.52
CA TYR A 1016 13.98 -45.44 -28.89
C TYR A 1016 14.78 -45.92 -30.11
N PRO A 1017 15.73 -45.10 -30.60
CA PRO A 1017 17.13 -45.48 -30.32
C PRO A 1017 17.98 -44.35 -29.69
N ASN A 1018 19.06 -44.77 -29.00
CA ASN A 1018 20.04 -43.92 -28.31
C ASN A 1018 21.45 -44.53 -28.49
N PRO A 1019 22.54 -43.73 -28.63
CA PRO A 1019 23.91 -44.24 -28.51
C PRO A 1019 24.61 -43.92 -27.17
N ALA A 1020 25.43 -44.86 -26.68
CA ALA A 1020 26.36 -44.73 -25.55
C ALA A 1020 27.54 -43.77 -25.88
N ARG A 1021 28.22 -43.07 -24.95
CA ARG A 1021 28.74 -43.34 -23.58
C ARG A 1021 30.02 -44.21 -23.52
N LEU A 1022 31.16 -43.58 -23.27
CA LEU A 1022 32.47 -44.10 -22.78
C LEU A 1022 33.27 -42.87 -22.27
N GLN A 1023 34.22 -42.89 -21.32
CA GLN A 1023 34.73 -43.89 -20.34
C GLN A 1023 35.30 -43.14 -19.11
N ALA A 1024 35.94 -43.79 -18.12
CA ALA A 1024 36.42 -43.14 -16.87
C ALA A 1024 37.78 -43.66 -16.36
N SER A 1025 38.58 -42.78 -15.73
CA SER A 1025 39.83 -43.01 -14.97
C SER A 1025 40.49 -41.64 -14.64
N ASN A 1026 41.37 -41.43 -13.64
CA ASN A 1026 41.53 -41.99 -12.29
C ASN A 1026 42.51 -41.06 -11.51
N ASN A 1027 42.55 -41.16 -10.17
CA ASN A 1027 43.68 -40.82 -9.27
C ASN A 1027 44.16 -39.37 -8.99
N GLN A 1028 44.37 -39.15 -7.67
CA GLN A 1028 45.51 -38.50 -6.99
C GLN A 1028 45.63 -36.96 -6.87
N THR A 1029 45.62 -36.53 -5.60
CA THR A 1029 46.35 -35.35 -5.06
C THR A 1029 47.84 -35.73 -4.85
N PRO A 1030 48.78 -34.79 -4.58
CA PRO A 1030 49.02 -34.39 -3.18
C PRO A 1030 49.70 -33.01 -2.89
N TYR A 1031 49.76 -32.69 -1.58
CA TYR A 1031 50.77 -31.90 -0.85
C TYR A 1031 50.91 -30.36 -0.93
N THR A 1032 51.57 -29.85 0.10
CA THR A 1032 51.73 -28.46 0.58
C THR A 1032 53.19 -28.16 0.90
N LEU A 1033 53.62 -26.89 0.78
CA LEU A 1033 54.74 -26.16 1.41
C LEU A 1033 54.72 -24.74 0.74
N GLN A 1034 54.80 -23.55 1.36
CA GLN A 1034 55.45 -23.02 2.57
C GLN A 1034 56.94 -22.66 2.37
N MET A 1035 57.40 -21.58 3.04
CA MET A 1035 58.75 -20.96 2.99
C MET A 1035 58.98 -20.05 1.76
N LEU A 1036 59.71 -18.91 1.80
CA LEU A 1036 60.17 -18.09 2.94
C LEU A 1036 60.48 -16.63 2.49
N HIS A 1037 60.94 -15.78 3.42
CA HIS A 1037 61.31 -14.36 3.27
C HIS A 1037 62.37 -14.06 2.18
N ASN A 1038 62.47 -12.79 1.73
CA ASN A 1038 63.49 -11.87 2.28
C ASN A 1038 63.39 -10.42 1.78
N ASN A 1039 63.83 -9.49 2.65
CA ASN A 1039 64.47 -8.18 2.46
C ASN A 1039 63.87 -7.17 1.47
N ASP A 1040 63.51 -5.95 1.89
CA ASP A 1040 64.38 -4.87 2.43
C ASP A 1040 65.36 -4.27 1.41
N ASN A 1041 65.16 -2.98 1.11
CA ASN A 1041 66.24 -2.00 1.28
C ASN A 1041 65.68 -0.59 1.50
N SER A 1042 66.13 0.05 2.58
CA SER A 1042 65.75 1.41 2.98
C SER A 1042 66.90 2.37 2.71
N TYR A 1043 66.65 3.48 2.00
CA TYR A 1043 67.39 4.75 2.08
C TYR A 1043 66.46 5.89 1.58
N GLY A 1044 66.45 7.12 2.13
CA GLY A 1044 67.09 7.61 3.36
C GLY A 1044 67.58 9.06 3.21
N PHE A 1045 66.98 10.01 3.97
CA PHE A 1045 67.30 11.47 3.97
C PHE A 1045 67.06 12.18 2.62
N SER A 1046 66.91 13.51 2.48
CA SER A 1046 66.74 14.70 3.36
C SER A 1046 66.08 15.81 2.49
N GLY A 1047 65.56 16.94 2.95
CA GLY A 1047 65.45 17.58 4.28
C GLY A 1047 65.42 19.12 4.12
N PHE A 1048 64.98 19.86 5.16
CA PHE A 1048 64.90 21.35 5.23
C PHE A 1048 63.89 22.03 4.27
N GLY A 1049 63.31 23.20 4.61
CA GLY A 1049 63.49 24.00 5.82
C GLY A 1049 62.38 25.07 6.04
N ASN A 1050 62.39 25.69 7.22
CA ASN A 1050 61.34 26.58 7.75
C ASN A 1050 61.34 28.00 7.12
N SER A 1051 60.19 28.68 7.17
CA SER A 1051 60.01 30.05 7.74
C SER A 1051 58.50 30.36 7.78
N ALA A 1052 57.83 30.57 8.93
CA ALA A 1052 57.94 31.65 9.95
C ALA A 1052 56.93 32.81 9.71
N GLY A 1053 56.23 33.24 10.78
CA GLY A 1053 55.30 34.40 10.80
C GLY A 1053 56.02 35.70 11.23
N PRO A 1054 55.51 36.52 12.18
CA PRO A 1054 54.22 36.48 12.92
C PRO A 1054 53.57 37.88 13.22
N TYR A 1055 52.54 37.95 14.10
CA TYR A 1055 51.98 39.16 14.80
C TYR A 1055 51.24 40.22 13.92
N THR A 1056 50.35 41.16 14.37
CA THR A 1056 49.66 41.59 15.65
C THR A 1056 48.36 42.37 15.23
N ASN A 1057 47.43 42.98 16.03
CA ASN A 1057 47.15 43.24 17.48
C ASN A 1057 45.60 43.45 17.65
N GLN A 1058 44.93 43.06 18.75
CA GLN A 1058 44.44 43.84 19.93
C GLN A 1058 43.43 45.02 19.78
N MET A 1059 42.55 45.13 20.81
CA MET A 1059 41.74 46.28 21.31
C MET A 1059 40.48 46.77 20.54
N GLN A 1060 39.44 47.37 21.16
CA GLN A 1060 38.83 47.22 22.52
C GLN A 1060 37.46 48.00 22.65
N GLN A 1061 36.67 47.68 23.69
CA GLN A 1061 35.63 48.49 24.39
C GLN A 1061 34.21 48.75 23.80
N HIS A 1062 33.22 48.63 24.71
CA HIS A 1062 31.96 49.39 24.98
C HIS A 1062 31.28 50.26 23.89
N THR A 1063 29.95 50.42 23.85
CA THR A 1063 29.01 50.69 24.97
C THR A 1063 27.62 50.07 24.84
N ASP A 1064 26.93 49.92 25.97
CA ASP A 1064 25.50 49.60 26.10
C ASP A 1064 24.57 50.69 25.53
N ASN A 1065 23.36 50.30 25.12
CA ASN A 1065 22.16 51.03 25.52
C ASN A 1065 20.91 50.12 25.53
N SER A 1066 19.98 50.35 26.45
CA SER A 1066 18.87 49.42 26.75
C SER A 1066 17.52 50.11 26.82
N MET A 1067 16.52 49.61 26.07
CA MET A 1067 15.07 49.65 26.33
C MET A 1067 14.33 49.05 25.11
N SER A 1068 13.16 48.40 25.21
CA SER A 1068 12.36 48.02 26.38
C SER A 1068 11.47 46.80 26.06
N ILE A 1069 11.07 46.03 27.09
CA ILE A 1069 10.36 44.74 26.97
C ILE A 1069 8.88 44.91 26.59
N ALA A 1070 8.37 44.05 25.70
CA ALA A 1070 6.93 43.83 25.49
C ALA A 1070 6.60 42.33 25.32
N LYS A 1071 6.19 41.72 26.44
CA LYS A 1071 5.39 40.49 26.64
C LYS A 1071 5.37 39.38 25.56
N GLN A 1072 5.79 38.17 25.99
CA GLN A 1072 5.39 36.90 25.37
C GLN A 1072 4.00 36.47 25.84
N GLU A 1073 3.27 35.72 25.01
CA GLU A 1073 2.22 34.74 25.39
C GLU A 1073 2.25 33.56 24.37
N PRO A 1074 1.52 32.44 24.58
CA PRO A 1074 2.13 31.10 24.45
C PRO A 1074 1.99 30.39 23.09
N LYS A 1075 2.69 29.25 22.98
CA LYS A 1075 2.61 28.29 21.87
C LYS A 1075 1.38 27.36 22.00
N GLU A 1076 0.74 27.05 20.88
CA GLU A 1076 -0.27 25.98 20.77
C GLU A 1076 0.28 24.74 20.03
N ASP A 1077 1.17 23.99 20.69
CA ASP A 1077 1.67 22.70 20.20
C ASP A 1077 0.65 21.57 20.45
N SER A 1078 -0.52 21.58 19.78
CA SER A 1078 -1.58 20.57 20.00
C SER A 1078 -2.42 20.13 18.78
N PHE A 1079 -2.13 20.59 17.56
CA PHE A 1079 -2.97 20.31 16.36
C PHE A 1079 -2.43 19.21 15.41
N PHE A 1080 -1.20 18.74 15.59
CA PHE A 1080 -0.46 18.04 14.52
C PHE A 1080 -0.66 16.51 14.37
N ASP A 1081 -1.10 15.79 15.40
CA ASP A 1081 -1.13 14.31 15.38
C ASP A 1081 -2.29 13.68 14.57
N SER A 1082 -3.19 14.47 14.00
CA SER A 1082 -4.39 13.98 13.28
C SER A 1082 -4.14 13.60 11.81
N PHE A 1083 -2.98 13.94 11.24
CA PHE A 1083 -2.76 13.93 9.77
C PHE A 1083 -1.83 12.81 9.24
N LEU A 1084 -1.59 11.73 10.01
CA LEU A 1084 -0.69 10.62 9.62
C LEU A 1084 -1.27 9.20 9.83
N SER A 1085 -2.61 9.06 9.88
CA SER A 1085 -3.31 7.77 10.04
C SER A 1085 -3.95 7.25 8.75
#